data_AF-A0A974HC66-F1
#
_entry.id   AF-A0A974HC66-F1
#
_cell.length_a   1.000
_cell.length_b   1.000
_cell.length_c   1.000
_cell.angle_alpha   90.00
_cell.angle_beta   90.00
_cell.angle_gamma   90.00
#
_symmetry.space_group_name_H-M   'P 1'
#
loop_
_entity.id
_entity.type
_entity.pdbx_description
1 polymer ?
#
loop_
_entity_poly.entity_id
_entity_poly.type
_entity_poly.pdbx_seq_one_letter_code
_entity_poly.pdbx_strand_id
1 'polypeptide(L)'
;MISLDQLIMDHSNYSKDRDINAVWVPGMAADGPPWCKGPQETNKEKYGTENNSDFTTAYGNLQNILINAGLPETEDRTKHPRTGHTADTTTICVLGDPSFAMSVLLEGARQCPGNILLCLSTSCFHMRPANSALPYPLFVRQAVSFDLGGRTFLDTFYPPRRVTYLSWLGGDQILLEGDIECPMGGSPQLSRFLGDTLGIRLLLDRREIPLPPALILTPSYQQGLWGQLNGEERTTQMVKLDGKEGWEEKVKKDISEFLSSLKLKLYQKVVIKVCGPRWRESFATDFYPCDPVPVSETVLRLVGMLHEGQAILLEGFIHTMPPRRVRPLQPPPIIPRCSVRPSELAIHLCAVVCRSRGDQPILSKVICTVGRAEKPLHHRFALPQSLETTLEMWGVTDKSQKEDIWVQVKKTAENTMRVVMEEEKKMTSEERGGWKAQTDILGVDFLLTVVDYTVTPVIIGVTADLCLEMCGIQECLLGNLAACGPIHVNSATEPLVETMLRRSMSYVMEEKEVLVIGAGGISKKFIWEAARNYGIKIHLVESDPGHFASSLVSSFIHYDFEDHSLDEIHAQNVLSIVRGKGLQLSGCMAFWDECTILAAILSNSLELPGPPPSAVRLAKLKTQTQLRLLSLSSPSPPFPCPGAFAVPCFSLGPEAGGLKVAESTLSYPLVVKPESGAGAVGVKLVQDGEECRTLIRKMGTGSGACNTCEGANSNTGDIKTCQIVETCKAKGIAYTSELEGSCKWKAEEILQQGMSRYSKMENEAPLAELGEGGTQSSPNLLLAEYITGSEHDVDLVLGSNGRLLAAYVSDNGPTLLPGFTETAAALPSRLGPEQRCQLVQAAARCCRALGLFPGVFNVELKLNDCGPRLLEINPRMGGFYLRDWIQRVYGTDLVMVALALSCGLEPALPASGARESAVLVGVMCTGESHEEALRSTARPERLAELDHAGLIRFNRLEGGPERGPDQEPYGNVACEGKRQREARERLLGVCAALGLNSEEYPIDYITGEFQ
;
A
#
# COMPACT_ATOMS: atom_id res chain seq x y z
N MET A 1 -34.88 -7.31 -19.92
CA MET A 1 -34.42 -8.65 -19.52
C MET A 1 -34.69 -9.60 -20.67
N ILE A 2 -33.66 -9.98 -21.42
CA ILE A 2 -33.74 -11.09 -22.38
C ILE A 2 -33.90 -12.36 -21.54
N SER A 3 -34.81 -13.27 -21.92
CA SER A 3 -34.96 -14.51 -21.15
C SER A 3 -33.67 -15.34 -21.23
N LEU A 4 -33.29 -16.00 -20.14
CA LEU A 4 -32.08 -16.84 -20.09
C LEU A 4 -32.06 -17.90 -21.21
N ASP A 5 -33.24 -18.34 -21.64
CA ASP A 5 -33.44 -19.25 -22.77
C ASP A 5 -33.09 -18.61 -24.13
N GLN A 6 -33.36 -17.32 -24.34
CA GLN A 6 -32.97 -16.60 -25.56
C GLN A 6 -31.44 -16.42 -25.67
N LEU A 7 -30.76 -16.21 -24.54
CA LEU A 7 -29.30 -16.10 -24.51
C LEU A 7 -28.59 -17.42 -24.87
N ILE A 8 -29.28 -18.56 -24.65
CA ILE A 8 -28.82 -19.91 -24.99
C ILE A 8 -29.23 -20.31 -26.42
N MET A 9 -30.37 -19.81 -26.93
CA MET A 9 -30.89 -20.21 -28.25
C MET A 9 -30.40 -19.35 -29.42
N ASP A 10 -30.03 -18.08 -29.24
CA ASP A 10 -29.73 -17.16 -30.36
C ASP A 10 -28.27 -17.19 -30.85
N HIS A 11 -27.37 -18.00 -30.27
CA HIS A 11 -26.02 -18.16 -30.82
C HIS A 11 -25.87 -19.41 -31.69
N SER A 12 -25.88 -19.20 -33.01
CA SER A 12 -25.59 -20.23 -34.04
C SER A 12 -24.18 -20.85 -33.96
N ASN A 13 -23.30 -20.34 -33.11
CA ASN A 13 -21.93 -20.83 -32.93
C ASN A 13 -21.79 -22.01 -31.94
N TYR A 14 -22.88 -22.45 -31.31
CA TYR A 14 -22.88 -23.56 -30.34
C TYR A 14 -23.44 -24.88 -30.90
N SER A 15 -23.39 -25.06 -32.22
CA SER A 15 -23.64 -26.34 -32.88
C SER A 15 -22.34 -27.14 -32.98
N LYS A 16 -22.45 -28.45 -32.72
CA LYS A 16 -21.41 -29.48 -32.81
C LYS A 16 -20.52 -29.31 -34.06
N ASP A 17 -19.21 -29.43 -33.85
CA ASP A 17 -18.14 -29.54 -34.85
C ASP A 17 -17.94 -28.32 -35.79
N ARG A 18 -17.02 -27.39 -35.44
CA ARG A 18 -16.03 -26.74 -36.35
C ARG A 18 -15.21 -25.61 -35.70
N ASP A 19 -13.99 -25.44 -36.23
CA ASP A 19 -12.98 -24.40 -35.94
C ASP A 19 -13.54 -22.96 -35.86
N ILE A 20 -13.09 -22.23 -34.83
CA ILE A 20 -13.49 -20.85 -34.49
C ILE A 20 -12.84 -19.76 -35.39
N ASN A 21 -12.05 -20.11 -36.40
CA ASN A 21 -11.31 -19.11 -37.21
C ASN A 21 -12.11 -18.43 -38.33
N ALA A 22 -13.43 -18.56 -38.41
CA ALA A 22 -14.20 -17.86 -39.43
C ALA A 22 -15.57 -17.39 -38.93
N VAL A 23 -15.88 -16.13 -39.23
CA VAL A 23 -17.23 -15.53 -39.29
C VAL A 23 -17.71 -14.79 -38.04
N TRP A 24 -17.18 -13.57 -37.82
CA TRP A 24 -17.99 -12.32 -37.76
C TRP A 24 -17.09 -11.07 -37.69
N VAL A 25 -17.06 -10.27 -38.77
CA VAL A 25 -16.59 -8.87 -38.76
C VAL A 25 -17.59 -8.06 -39.59
N PRO A 26 -18.48 -7.25 -39.00
CA PRO A 26 -19.25 -6.27 -39.76
C PRO A 26 -18.39 -5.01 -39.98
N GLY A 27 -18.00 -4.74 -41.23
CA GLY A 27 -17.53 -3.40 -41.63
C GLY A 27 -16.14 -3.26 -42.27
N MET A 28 -15.55 -4.29 -42.88
CA MET A 28 -14.32 -4.11 -43.67
C MET A 28 -14.63 -3.62 -45.09
N ALA A 29 -13.94 -2.56 -45.52
CA ALA A 29 -13.89 -2.12 -46.92
C ALA A 29 -13.39 -3.27 -47.82
N ALA A 30 -13.77 -3.25 -49.11
CA ALA A 30 -13.50 -4.31 -50.09
C ALA A 30 -11.99 -4.61 -50.29
N ASP A 31 -11.12 -3.70 -49.83
CA ASP A 31 -9.68 -3.85 -49.87
C ASP A 31 -9.19 -4.13 -48.44
N GLY A 32 -8.86 -5.38 -48.14
CA GLY A 32 -8.37 -5.80 -46.82
C GLY A 32 -7.15 -5.00 -46.32
N PRO A 33 -6.85 -5.07 -45.01
CA PRO A 33 -5.89 -4.21 -44.35
C PRO A 33 -4.44 -4.44 -44.82
N PRO A 34 -3.57 -3.43 -44.71
CA PRO A 34 -2.22 -3.44 -45.28
C PRO A 34 -1.32 -4.62 -44.84
N TRP A 35 -1.55 -5.19 -43.66
CA TRP A 35 -0.74 -6.29 -43.09
C TRP A 35 -1.08 -7.68 -43.65
N CYS A 36 -2.19 -7.84 -44.39
CA CYS A 36 -2.45 -9.05 -45.15
C CYS A 36 -1.61 -9.15 -46.44
N LYS A 37 -0.90 -8.07 -46.81
CA LYS A 37 0.07 -8.09 -47.90
C LYS A 37 1.40 -8.56 -47.31
N GLY A 38 1.70 -9.86 -47.47
CA GLY A 38 3.00 -10.41 -47.08
C GLY A 38 4.15 -9.57 -47.68
N PRO A 39 5.28 -9.42 -46.96
CA PRO A 39 6.40 -8.63 -47.45
C PRO A 39 6.90 -9.20 -48.77
N GLN A 40 7.02 -8.33 -49.79
CA GLN A 40 7.76 -8.66 -51.02
C GLN A 40 9.19 -9.00 -50.62
N GLU A 41 9.61 -10.21 -50.99
CA GLU A 41 10.95 -10.75 -50.76
C GLU A 41 12.03 -9.76 -51.18
N THR A 42 12.72 -9.14 -50.23
CA THR A 42 14.11 -8.72 -50.40
C THR A 42 14.85 -8.76 -49.07
N ASN A 43 15.99 -9.47 -49.08
CA ASN A 43 17.05 -9.53 -48.07
C ASN A 43 16.76 -10.23 -46.73
N LYS A 44 16.81 -11.57 -46.78
CA LYS A 44 17.27 -12.40 -45.65
C LYS A 44 18.78 -12.29 -45.55
N GLU A 45 19.30 -11.55 -44.56
CA GLU A 45 20.58 -11.87 -43.91
C GLU A 45 20.81 -10.99 -42.67
N LYS A 46 21.24 -11.64 -41.57
CA LYS A 46 21.70 -11.09 -40.27
C LYS A 46 20.63 -10.55 -39.32
N TYR A 47 19.98 -11.46 -38.57
CA TYR A 47 19.91 -11.53 -37.10
C TYR A 47 19.09 -12.79 -36.78
N GLY A 48 19.55 -13.61 -35.82
CA GLY A 48 19.03 -14.96 -35.56
C GLY A 48 17.50 -15.01 -35.39
N THR A 49 16.85 -15.72 -36.29
CA THR A 49 15.41 -15.94 -36.35
C THR A 49 15.07 -17.34 -35.85
N GLU A 50 14.85 -17.50 -34.55
CA GLU A 50 13.96 -18.50 -33.95
C GLU A 50 13.26 -17.79 -32.76
N ASN A 51 11.92 -17.74 -32.72
CA ASN A 51 11.00 -17.13 -31.70
C ASN A 51 10.13 -15.89 -32.06
N ASN A 52 10.02 -15.44 -33.32
CA ASN A 52 9.19 -14.24 -33.63
C ASN A 52 7.69 -14.52 -33.89
N SER A 53 7.26 -15.78 -33.95
CA SER A 53 5.84 -16.15 -34.14
C SER A 53 4.99 -15.80 -32.93
N ASP A 54 5.50 -16.07 -31.73
CA ASP A 54 4.70 -16.03 -30.50
C ASP A 54 4.41 -14.60 -30.07
N PHE A 55 5.40 -13.70 -30.23
CA PHE A 55 5.21 -12.27 -30.04
C PHE A 55 4.15 -11.72 -30.99
N THR A 56 4.21 -12.08 -32.27
CA THR A 56 3.27 -11.58 -33.29
C THR A 56 1.84 -12.02 -32.98
N THR A 57 1.65 -13.29 -32.61
CA THR A 57 0.34 -13.81 -32.21
C THR A 57 -0.16 -13.14 -30.93
N ALA A 58 0.68 -13.05 -29.89
CA ALA A 58 0.31 -12.39 -28.63
C ALA A 58 -0.02 -10.90 -28.82
N TYR A 59 0.75 -10.19 -29.66
CA TYR A 59 0.47 -8.79 -30.00
C TYR A 59 -0.86 -8.65 -30.75
N GLY A 60 -1.17 -9.55 -31.70
CA GLY A 60 -2.45 -9.60 -32.39
C GLY A 60 -3.63 -9.85 -31.43
N ASN A 61 -3.46 -10.78 -30.48
CA ASN A 61 -4.45 -11.04 -29.43
C ASN A 61 -4.69 -9.79 -28.56
N LEU A 62 -3.63 -9.09 -28.17
CA LEU A 62 -3.74 -7.82 -27.45
C LEU A 62 -4.56 -6.80 -28.23
N GLN A 63 -4.30 -6.60 -29.54
CA GLN A 63 -5.07 -5.64 -30.34
C GLN A 63 -6.56 -6.00 -30.38
N ASN A 64 -6.89 -7.28 -30.55
CA ASN A 64 -8.28 -7.74 -30.54
C ASN A 64 -8.97 -7.48 -29.19
N ILE A 65 -8.26 -7.69 -28.08
CA ILE A 65 -8.79 -7.41 -26.73
C ILE A 65 -9.06 -5.92 -26.56
N LEU A 66 -8.14 -5.04 -26.98
CA LEU A 66 -8.30 -3.58 -26.87
C LEU A 66 -9.51 -3.10 -27.69
N ILE A 67 -9.63 -3.56 -28.94
CA ILE A 67 -10.77 -3.23 -29.81
C ILE A 67 -12.09 -3.66 -29.18
N ASN A 68 -12.17 -4.89 -28.68
CA ASN A 68 -13.38 -5.40 -28.04
C ASN A 68 -13.71 -4.68 -26.73
N ALA A 69 -12.70 -4.16 -26.03
CA ALA A 69 -12.87 -3.35 -24.83
C ALA A 69 -13.23 -1.88 -25.12
N GLY A 70 -13.21 -1.44 -26.39
CA GLY A 70 -13.42 -0.03 -26.76
C GLY A 70 -12.23 0.87 -26.46
N LEU A 71 -11.03 0.29 -26.31
CA LEU A 71 -9.76 1.01 -26.07
C LEU A 71 -9.02 1.23 -27.40
N PRO A 72 -8.19 2.29 -27.52
CA PRO A 72 -7.39 2.50 -28.71
C PRO A 72 -6.33 1.42 -28.88
N GLU A 73 -5.93 1.19 -30.13
CA GLU A 73 -4.81 0.30 -30.48
C GLU A 73 -3.50 0.75 -29.83
N THR A 74 -2.59 -0.21 -29.65
CA THR A 74 -1.27 0.06 -29.06
C THR A 74 -0.44 0.98 -29.96
N GLU A 75 0.04 2.09 -29.40
CA GLU A 75 0.95 3.01 -30.08
C GLU A 75 2.40 2.48 -29.99
N ASP A 76 3.07 2.36 -31.14
CA ASP A 76 4.47 1.93 -31.21
C ASP A 76 5.43 3.10 -30.92
N ARG A 77 6.11 3.04 -29.77
CA ARG A 77 7.13 4.00 -29.34
C ARG A 77 8.55 3.45 -29.40
N THR A 78 8.76 2.31 -30.04
CA THR A 78 10.06 1.63 -30.06
C THR A 78 11.19 2.46 -30.70
N LYS A 79 10.83 3.42 -31.58
CA LYS A 79 11.74 4.39 -32.19
C LYS A 79 12.25 5.48 -31.23
N HIS A 80 11.57 5.68 -30.10
CA HIS A 80 11.91 6.68 -29.08
C HIS A 80 12.11 5.97 -27.73
N PRO A 81 13.28 5.33 -27.51
CA PRO A 81 13.51 4.57 -26.30
C PRO A 81 13.29 5.41 -25.05
N ARG A 82 12.58 4.85 -24.06
CA ARG A 82 12.39 5.46 -22.75
C ARG A 82 13.72 5.41 -22.00
N THR A 83 14.12 6.59 -21.51
CA THR A 83 15.36 6.81 -20.75
C THR A 83 15.01 7.45 -19.39
N GLY A 84 16.01 7.66 -18.53
CA GLY A 84 15.86 8.37 -17.26
C GLY A 84 15.46 7.51 -16.06
N HIS A 85 15.23 6.21 -16.26
CA HIS A 85 15.08 5.24 -15.17
C HIS A 85 16.44 4.79 -14.61
N THR A 86 16.44 4.35 -13.36
CA THR A 86 17.58 3.81 -12.62
C THR A 86 17.44 2.29 -12.42
N ALA A 87 18.48 1.64 -11.89
CA ALA A 87 18.42 0.22 -11.53
C ALA A 87 17.38 -0.08 -10.43
N ASP A 88 17.04 0.93 -9.62
CA ASP A 88 16.14 0.83 -8.49
C ASP A 88 14.72 1.33 -8.83
N THR A 89 14.45 1.65 -10.10
CA THR A 89 13.09 2.02 -10.54
C THR A 89 12.17 0.79 -10.49
N THR A 90 11.06 0.90 -9.74
CA THR A 90 10.00 -0.12 -9.70
C THR A 90 9.58 -0.55 -11.10
N THR A 91 9.85 -1.80 -11.43
CA THR A 91 9.58 -2.40 -12.74
C THR A 91 8.94 -3.77 -12.49
N ILE A 92 7.62 -3.84 -12.68
CA ILE A 92 6.83 -5.06 -12.53
C ILE A 92 6.57 -5.60 -13.93
N CYS A 93 7.02 -6.80 -14.22
CA CYS A 93 6.76 -7.46 -15.50
C CYS A 93 5.68 -8.52 -15.33
N VAL A 94 4.63 -8.45 -16.14
CA VAL A 94 3.59 -9.47 -16.25
C VAL A 94 3.86 -10.28 -17.51
N LEU A 95 4.20 -11.55 -17.33
CA LEU A 95 4.50 -12.49 -18.40
C LEU A 95 3.33 -13.47 -18.54
N GLY A 96 2.69 -13.49 -19.70
CA GLY A 96 1.54 -14.35 -19.99
C GLY A 96 0.73 -13.86 -21.19
N ASP A 97 -0.32 -14.60 -21.53
CA ASP A 97 -1.26 -14.20 -22.58
C ASP A 97 -1.99 -12.90 -22.16
N PRO A 98 -2.17 -11.92 -23.06
CA PRO A 98 -2.84 -10.66 -22.76
C PRO A 98 -4.24 -10.81 -22.14
N SER A 99 -4.96 -11.90 -22.45
CA SER A 99 -6.30 -12.18 -21.91
C SER A 99 -6.32 -12.33 -20.38
N PHE A 100 -5.25 -12.87 -19.78
CA PHE A 100 -5.12 -13.01 -18.33
C PHE A 100 -4.61 -11.74 -17.65
N ALA A 101 -3.86 -10.91 -18.38
CA ALA A 101 -3.13 -9.78 -17.82
C ALA A 101 -3.95 -8.47 -17.78
N MET A 102 -5.03 -8.36 -18.58
CA MET A 102 -5.71 -7.08 -18.79
C MET A 102 -6.22 -6.43 -17.49
N SER A 103 -6.83 -7.20 -16.60
CA SER A 103 -7.29 -6.70 -15.29
C SER A 103 -6.13 -6.23 -14.40
N VAL A 104 -5.00 -6.93 -14.42
CA VAL A 104 -3.77 -6.53 -13.70
C VAL A 104 -3.19 -5.26 -14.29
N LEU A 105 -3.17 -5.11 -15.61
CA LEU A 105 -2.58 -3.97 -16.30
C LEU A 105 -3.42 -2.69 -16.15
N LEU A 106 -4.74 -2.80 -16.22
CA LEU A 106 -5.65 -1.67 -15.99
C LEU A 106 -5.57 -1.18 -14.53
N GLU A 107 -5.51 -2.10 -13.58
CA GLU A 107 -5.32 -1.75 -12.17
C GLU A 107 -3.91 -1.20 -11.92
N GLY A 108 -2.90 -1.81 -12.54
CA GLY A 108 -1.53 -1.34 -12.53
C GLY A 108 -1.37 0.06 -13.10
N ALA A 109 -2.13 0.42 -14.13
CA ALA A 109 -2.14 1.76 -14.69
C ALA A 109 -2.72 2.79 -13.72
N ARG A 110 -3.72 2.41 -12.91
CA ARG A 110 -4.30 3.28 -11.87
C ARG A 110 -3.35 3.47 -10.69
N GLN A 111 -2.70 2.39 -10.23
CA GLN A 111 -1.85 2.45 -9.04
C GLN A 111 -0.41 2.88 -9.34
N CYS A 112 0.16 2.51 -10.49
CA CYS A 112 1.55 2.79 -10.85
C CYS A 112 1.75 2.89 -12.37
N PRO A 113 1.24 3.97 -13.00
CA PRO A 113 1.21 4.10 -14.46
C PRO A 113 2.60 4.00 -15.07
N GLY A 114 2.72 3.20 -16.14
CA GLY A 114 3.96 3.02 -16.91
C GLY A 114 5.06 2.19 -16.24
N ASN A 115 4.79 1.56 -15.09
CA ASN A 115 5.75 0.72 -14.34
C ASN A 115 5.33 -0.75 -14.21
N ILE A 116 4.06 -1.08 -14.50
CA ILE A 116 3.59 -2.45 -14.72
C ILE A 116 3.56 -2.70 -16.23
N LEU A 117 4.34 -3.68 -16.66
CA LEU A 117 4.68 -3.91 -18.06
C LEU A 117 4.20 -5.29 -18.50
N LEU A 118 3.47 -5.37 -19.61
CA LEU A 118 3.12 -6.63 -20.26
C LEU A 118 4.27 -7.09 -21.15
N CYS A 119 4.83 -8.26 -20.83
CA CYS A 119 5.86 -8.93 -21.62
C CYS A 119 5.18 -10.02 -22.45
N LEU A 120 5.07 -9.79 -23.77
CA LEU A 120 4.39 -10.70 -24.69
C LEU A 120 5.21 -11.96 -25.04
N SER A 121 6.51 -11.96 -24.73
CA SER A 121 7.43 -13.07 -25.01
C SER A 121 8.65 -12.98 -24.08
N THR A 122 9.36 -14.09 -23.89
CA THR A 122 10.68 -14.09 -23.21
C THR A 122 11.73 -13.26 -23.90
N SER A 123 11.60 -13.06 -25.21
CA SER A 123 12.49 -12.22 -26.01
C SER A 123 12.51 -10.75 -25.54
N CYS A 124 11.49 -10.33 -24.77
CA CYS A 124 11.45 -9.04 -24.08
C CYS A 124 12.59 -8.86 -23.07
N PHE A 125 13.12 -9.97 -22.54
CA PHE A 125 14.13 -9.97 -21.49
C PHE A 125 15.55 -10.13 -22.04
N HIS A 126 16.50 -9.56 -21.30
CA HIS A 126 17.91 -9.78 -21.52
C HIS A 126 18.54 -10.24 -20.21
N MET A 127 19.12 -11.44 -20.22
CA MET A 127 19.98 -11.93 -19.16
C MET A 127 21.42 -11.57 -19.52
N ARG A 128 22.15 -10.91 -18.61
CA ARG A 128 23.59 -10.72 -18.78
C ARG A 128 24.32 -12.00 -18.38
N PRO A 129 25.20 -12.59 -19.21
CA PRO A 129 26.06 -13.67 -18.77
C PRO A 129 27.24 -13.13 -17.92
N ALA A 130 27.64 -13.88 -16.88
CA ALA A 130 29.01 -14.37 -16.61
C ALA A 130 29.47 -14.38 -15.13
N ASN A 131 30.19 -15.46 -14.75
CA ASN A 131 31.10 -15.64 -13.61
C ASN A 131 30.61 -15.32 -12.18
N SER A 132 29.62 -16.04 -11.63
CA SER A 132 29.53 -16.28 -10.16
C SER A 132 28.42 -17.28 -9.80
N ALA A 133 28.41 -17.76 -8.55
CA ALA A 133 27.46 -18.72 -7.97
C ALA A 133 26.14 -18.11 -7.45
N LEU A 134 25.78 -16.88 -7.87
CA LEU A 134 24.60 -16.14 -7.39
C LEU A 134 23.48 -16.04 -8.46
N PRO A 135 22.20 -15.85 -8.06
CA PRO A 135 21.06 -15.65 -8.97
C PRO A 135 21.24 -14.47 -9.95
N TYR A 136 20.66 -14.55 -11.15
CA TYR A 136 20.84 -13.55 -12.21
C TYR A 136 19.85 -12.38 -12.10
N PRO A 137 20.31 -11.11 -12.20
CA PRO A 137 19.41 -9.98 -12.39
C PRO A 137 18.73 -10.05 -13.76
N LEU A 138 17.40 -9.99 -13.77
CA LEU A 138 16.60 -9.97 -14.98
C LEU A 138 16.41 -8.53 -15.47
N PHE A 139 16.58 -8.29 -16.76
CA PHE A 139 16.32 -6.97 -17.37
C PHE A 139 15.30 -7.06 -18.49
N VAL A 140 14.44 -6.05 -18.60
CA VAL A 140 13.48 -5.90 -19.69
C VAL A 140 13.93 -4.81 -20.66
N ARG A 141 13.98 -5.14 -21.95
CA ARG A 141 14.38 -4.22 -23.03
C ARG A 141 13.18 -3.68 -23.78
N GLN A 142 12.13 -4.47 -23.93
CA GLN A 142 10.93 -4.11 -24.67
C GLN A 142 9.71 -4.69 -23.96
N ALA A 143 8.65 -3.90 -23.79
CA ALA A 143 7.39 -4.36 -23.22
C ALA A 143 6.26 -3.40 -23.59
N VAL A 144 5.01 -3.82 -23.36
CA VAL A 144 3.85 -2.94 -23.49
C VAL A 144 3.58 -2.26 -22.14
N SER A 145 3.51 -0.94 -22.13
CA SER A 145 3.13 -0.14 -20.95
C SER A 145 1.73 0.45 -21.09
N PHE A 146 1.13 0.81 -19.97
CA PHE A 146 -0.23 1.38 -19.90
C PHE A 146 -0.20 2.74 -19.19
N ASP A 147 -0.99 3.71 -19.69
CA ASP A 147 -1.27 4.96 -18.97
C ASP A 147 -2.60 4.94 -18.22
N LEU A 148 -2.84 5.98 -17.43
CA LEU A 148 -4.06 6.16 -16.63
C LEU A 148 -5.35 6.11 -17.44
N GLY A 149 -5.30 6.43 -18.74
CA GLY A 149 -6.45 6.40 -19.65
C GLY A 149 -6.68 5.03 -20.30
N GLY A 150 -5.88 4.02 -19.96
CA GLY A 150 -5.94 2.68 -20.57
C GLY A 150 -5.29 2.60 -21.95
N ARG A 151 -4.54 3.63 -22.38
CA ARG A 151 -3.80 3.58 -23.65
C ARG A 151 -2.54 2.75 -23.47
N THR A 152 -2.25 1.95 -24.49
CA THR A 152 -1.11 1.03 -24.51
C THR A 152 0.02 1.54 -25.40
N PHE A 153 1.26 1.34 -24.96
CA PHE A 153 2.46 1.74 -25.70
C PHE A 153 3.45 0.59 -25.79
N LEU A 154 3.89 0.24 -27.00
CA LEU A 154 5.03 -0.67 -27.17
C LEU A 154 6.31 0.14 -26.98
N ASP A 155 6.94 -0.02 -25.82
CA ASP A 155 8.12 0.74 -25.40
C ASP A 155 9.40 -0.07 -25.55
N THR A 156 10.49 0.59 -25.95
CA THR A 156 11.86 0.11 -25.79
C THR A 156 12.54 0.90 -24.66
N PHE A 157 13.32 0.25 -23.80
CA PHE A 157 14.03 0.89 -22.70
C PHE A 157 15.54 0.98 -22.97
N TYR A 158 16.12 2.15 -22.73
CA TYR A 158 17.57 2.35 -22.82
C TYR A 158 18.12 3.17 -21.63
N PRO A 159 19.01 2.59 -20.80
CA PRO A 159 19.42 1.18 -20.79
C PRO A 159 18.22 0.24 -20.48
N PRO A 160 18.32 -1.09 -20.64
CA PRO A 160 17.26 -2.01 -20.19
C PRO A 160 16.93 -1.80 -18.70
N ARG A 161 15.65 -1.93 -18.32
CA ARG A 161 15.19 -1.77 -16.93
C ARG A 161 15.43 -3.05 -16.14
N ARG A 162 15.91 -2.95 -14.90
CA ARG A 162 15.98 -4.11 -13.98
C ARG A 162 14.56 -4.50 -13.59
N VAL A 163 14.22 -5.77 -13.71
CA VAL A 163 12.93 -6.32 -13.27
C VAL A 163 12.99 -6.47 -11.75
N THR A 164 12.09 -5.77 -11.06
CA THR A 164 12.01 -5.78 -9.58
C THR A 164 10.94 -6.74 -9.06
N TYR A 165 10.05 -7.21 -9.93
CA TYR A 165 9.07 -8.27 -9.66
C TYR A 165 8.60 -8.88 -10.98
N LEU A 166 8.41 -10.20 -11.01
CA LEU A 166 7.87 -10.93 -12.15
C LEU A 166 6.55 -11.63 -11.80
N SER A 167 5.45 -11.26 -12.45
CA SER A 167 4.18 -11.98 -12.38
C SER A 167 4.11 -12.99 -13.52
N TRP A 168 3.82 -14.24 -13.17
CA TRP A 168 3.62 -15.32 -14.11
C TRP A 168 2.14 -15.69 -14.22
N LEU A 169 1.51 -15.45 -15.37
CA LEU A 169 0.08 -15.69 -15.59
C LEU A 169 -0.20 -16.79 -16.65
N GLY A 170 0.62 -17.84 -16.66
CA GLY A 170 0.40 -19.05 -17.48
C GLY A 170 1.18 -19.09 -18.81
N GLY A 171 1.13 -20.24 -19.49
CA GLY A 171 1.87 -20.58 -20.70
C GLY A 171 2.82 -21.77 -20.52
N ASP A 172 2.87 -22.71 -21.47
CA ASP A 172 3.66 -23.94 -21.40
C ASP A 172 5.13 -23.77 -21.88
N GLN A 173 5.51 -22.58 -22.34
CA GLN A 173 6.69 -22.42 -23.20
C GLN A 173 7.89 -21.69 -22.60
N ILE A 174 7.88 -21.30 -21.32
CA ILE A 174 8.93 -20.41 -20.83
C ILE A 174 9.67 -21.03 -19.64
N LEU A 175 10.78 -21.69 -19.94
CA LEU A 175 11.85 -21.88 -18.97
C LEU A 175 12.73 -20.63 -19.05
N LEU A 176 12.54 -19.68 -18.14
CA LEU A 176 13.66 -18.86 -17.71
C LEU A 176 14.56 -19.82 -16.91
N GLU A 177 15.52 -20.47 -17.57
CA GLU A 177 16.43 -21.41 -16.92
C GLU A 177 17.37 -20.63 -15.97
N GLY A 178 17.45 -21.07 -14.71
CA GLY A 178 18.34 -20.51 -13.69
C GLY A 178 17.62 -19.76 -12.56
N ASP A 179 18.31 -19.56 -11.44
CA ASP A 179 17.79 -18.76 -10.33
C ASP A 179 17.71 -17.28 -10.74
N ILE A 180 16.49 -16.74 -10.80
CA ILE A 180 16.24 -15.32 -11.04
C ILE A 180 16.30 -14.56 -9.72
N GLU A 181 17.06 -13.46 -9.72
CA GLU A 181 17.29 -12.62 -8.55
C GLU A 181 16.11 -11.68 -8.23
N CYS A 182 14.86 -11.94 -8.62
CA CYS A 182 13.73 -11.07 -8.30
C CYS A 182 12.53 -11.85 -7.71
N PRO A 183 11.70 -11.22 -6.86
CA PRO A 183 10.48 -11.85 -6.35
C PRO A 183 9.53 -12.18 -7.49
N MET A 184 8.88 -13.34 -7.39
CA MET A 184 7.94 -13.81 -8.41
C MET A 184 6.57 -14.15 -7.81
N GLY A 185 5.52 -13.80 -8.54
CA GLY A 185 4.15 -14.25 -8.33
C GLY A 185 3.85 -15.37 -9.31
N GLY A 186 3.87 -16.61 -8.82
CA GLY A 186 3.81 -17.82 -9.64
C GLY A 186 5.15 -18.21 -10.26
N SER A 187 5.19 -19.40 -10.84
CA SER A 187 6.29 -19.96 -11.62
C SER A 187 5.78 -21.18 -12.41
N PRO A 188 6.55 -21.72 -13.37
CA PRO A 188 6.20 -22.99 -14.01
C PRO A 188 6.06 -24.14 -12.99
N GLN A 189 6.92 -24.20 -11.97
CA GLN A 189 6.92 -25.22 -10.93
C GLN A 189 5.69 -25.10 -10.02
N LEU A 190 5.36 -23.88 -9.58
CA LEU A 190 4.15 -23.63 -8.79
C LEU A 190 2.89 -23.85 -9.62
N SER A 191 2.91 -23.54 -10.91
CA SER A 191 1.79 -23.85 -11.82
C SER A 191 1.58 -25.36 -11.96
N ARG A 192 2.66 -26.15 -12.02
CA ARG A 192 2.58 -27.63 -12.00
C ARG A 192 2.09 -28.15 -10.65
N PHE A 193 2.52 -27.53 -9.55
CA PHE A 193 2.04 -27.85 -8.21
C PHE A 193 0.54 -27.62 -8.06
N LEU A 194 0.03 -26.45 -8.48
CA LEU A 194 -1.41 -26.14 -8.48
C LEU A 194 -2.18 -26.96 -9.52
N GLY A 195 -1.54 -27.32 -10.63
CA GLY A 195 -2.09 -28.18 -11.68
C GLY A 195 -2.24 -29.65 -11.30
N ASP A 196 -1.60 -30.12 -10.21
CA ASP A 196 -1.81 -31.47 -9.68
C ASP A 196 -3.14 -31.55 -8.94
N THR A 197 -4.23 -31.74 -9.69
CA THR A 197 -5.60 -31.81 -9.17
C THR A 197 -5.77 -32.86 -8.07
N LEU A 198 -5.07 -34.00 -8.18
CA LEU A 198 -5.16 -35.09 -7.21
C LEU A 198 -4.40 -34.74 -5.93
N GLY A 199 -3.19 -34.21 -6.07
CA GLY A 199 -2.37 -33.75 -4.95
C GLY A 199 -3.06 -32.65 -4.14
N ILE A 200 -3.58 -31.62 -4.82
CA ILE A 200 -4.34 -30.53 -4.19
C ILE A 200 -5.57 -31.08 -3.47
N ARG A 201 -6.31 -32.02 -4.07
CA ARG A 201 -7.47 -32.63 -3.40
C ARG A 201 -7.07 -33.35 -2.11
N LEU A 202 -6.04 -34.19 -2.17
CA LEU A 202 -5.54 -34.93 -0.99
C LEU A 202 -5.03 -33.99 0.10
N LEU A 203 -4.41 -32.87 -0.29
CA LEU A 203 -3.99 -31.82 0.64
C LEU A 203 -5.19 -31.21 1.36
N LEU A 204 -6.21 -30.80 0.60
CA LEU A 204 -7.41 -30.15 1.12
C LEU A 204 -8.24 -31.09 2.02
N ASP A 205 -8.37 -32.37 1.67
CA ASP A 205 -9.10 -33.37 2.48
C ASP A 205 -8.44 -33.55 3.86
N ARG A 206 -7.10 -33.61 3.92
CA ARG A 206 -6.35 -33.72 5.19
C ARG A 206 -6.48 -32.51 6.10
N ARG A 207 -6.75 -31.33 5.53
CA ARG A 207 -6.93 -30.06 6.27
C ARG A 207 -8.40 -29.76 6.57
N GLU A 208 -9.28 -30.77 6.45
CA GLU A 208 -10.71 -30.68 6.77
C GLU A 208 -11.45 -29.60 5.94
N ILE A 209 -10.97 -29.35 4.72
CA ILE A 209 -11.65 -28.45 3.78
C ILE A 209 -12.82 -29.20 3.12
N PRO A 210 -14.03 -28.61 3.03
CA PRO A 210 -15.19 -29.29 2.45
C PRO A 210 -14.98 -29.70 0.98
N LEU A 211 -14.88 -31.01 0.76
CA LEU A 211 -14.74 -31.64 -0.55
C LEU A 211 -15.81 -32.74 -0.72
N PRO A 212 -16.17 -33.09 -1.96
CA PRO A 212 -17.01 -34.25 -2.21
C PRO A 212 -16.28 -35.55 -1.83
N PRO A 213 -16.97 -36.61 -1.42
CA PRO A 213 -16.37 -37.93 -1.29
C PRO A 213 -15.79 -38.39 -2.63
N ALA A 214 -14.61 -39.00 -2.60
CA ALA A 214 -13.96 -39.46 -3.82
C ALA A 214 -13.16 -40.76 -3.66
N LEU A 215 -13.03 -41.50 -4.75
CA LEU A 215 -12.17 -42.65 -4.91
C LEU A 215 -11.19 -42.38 -6.07
N ILE A 216 -9.89 -42.39 -5.76
CA ILE A 216 -8.81 -42.20 -6.73
C ILE A 216 -8.24 -43.56 -7.09
N LEU A 217 -8.26 -43.91 -8.38
CA LEU A 217 -7.75 -45.16 -8.91
C LEU A 217 -6.53 -44.88 -9.78
N THR A 218 -5.36 -45.42 -9.43
CA THR A 218 -4.11 -45.07 -10.10
C THR A 218 -3.15 -46.25 -10.29
N PRO A 219 -2.56 -46.44 -11.50
CA PRO A 219 -1.58 -47.49 -11.77
C PRO A 219 -0.16 -47.16 -11.31
N SER A 220 0.21 -45.88 -11.30
CA SER A 220 1.61 -45.48 -11.07
C SER A 220 1.79 -44.07 -10.48
N TYR A 221 0.74 -43.46 -9.92
CA TYR A 221 0.88 -42.14 -9.30
C TYR A 221 1.82 -42.21 -8.09
N GLN A 222 3.03 -41.70 -8.29
CA GLN A 222 3.91 -41.32 -7.20
C GLN A 222 3.38 -39.97 -6.69
N GLN A 223 2.99 -39.90 -5.42
CA GLN A 223 2.83 -38.62 -4.73
C GLN A 223 4.13 -37.85 -4.98
N GLY A 224 4.06 -36.76 -5.76
CA GLY A 224 5.23 -36.00 -6.21
C GLY A 224 5.89 -35.25 -5.05
N LEU A 225 6.02 -33.93 -5.18
CA LEU A 225 6.49 -33.00 -4.14
C LEU A 225 5.73 -33.11 -2.79
N TRP A 226 4.61 -33.80 -2.79
CA TRP A 226 3.73 -34.00 -1.64
C TRP A 226 4.36 -34.82 -0.51
N GLY A 227 5.44 -35.60 -0.75
CA GLY A 227 6.08 -36.43 0.28
C GLY A 227 5.12 -37.49 0.87
N GLN A 228 5.61 -38.34 1.78
CA GLN A 228 4.75 -39.24 2.55
C GLN A 228 3.86 -38.41 3.48
N LEU A 229 2.71 -37.97 2.98
CA LEU A 229 1.72 -37.24 3.76
C LEU A 229 1.16 -38.18 4.85
N ASN A 230 1.75 -38.13 6.04
CA ASN A 230 1.32 -38.90 7.21
C ASN A 230 -0.04 -38.40 7.73
N GLY A 231 -1.04 -39.28 7.75
CA GLY A 231 -2.39 -39.01 8.28
C GLY A 231 -3.46 -39.85 7.57
N GLU A 232 -4.49 -40.28 8.30
CA GLU A 232 -5.61 -41.07 7.74
C GLU A 232 -6.49 -40.20 6.81
N GLU A 233 -6.68 -40.67 5.57
CA GLU A 233 -7.58 -40.05 4.60
C GLU A 233 -9.03 -40.19 5.07
N ARG A 234 -9.82 -39.11 5.04
CA ARG A 234 -11.20 -39.13 5.56
C ARG A 234 -12.22 -39.30 4.45
N THR A 235 -12.33 -38.35 3.51
CA THR A 235 -13.40 -38.39 2.48
C THR A 235 -12.93 -38.88 1.13
N THR A 236 -11.63 -38.77 0.84
CA THR A 236 -11.00 -39.32 -0.35
C THR A 236 -10.32 -40.64 -0.02
N GLN A 237 -10.44 -41.65 -0.89
CA GLN A 237 -9.74 -42.93 -0.76
C GLN A 237 -8.86 -43.14 -1.98
N MET A 238 -7.58 -43.49 -1.78
CA MET A 238 -6.67 -43.81 -2.90
C MET A 238 -6.42 -45.32 -3.02
N VAL A 239 -6.64 -45.87 -4.21
CA VAL A 239 -6.40 -47.28 -4.54
C VAL A 239 -5.33 -47.39 -5.64
N LYS A 240 -4.26 -48.11 -5.33
CA LYS A 240 -3.23 -48.48 -6.31
C LYS A 240 -3.66 -49.71 -7.11
N LEU A 241 -3.54 -49.60 -8.43
CA LEU A 241 -3.78 -50.66 -9.40
C LEU A 241 -2.47 -51.43 -9.62
N ASP A 242 -2.27 -52.49 -8.84
CA ASP A 242 -1.10 -53.35 -8.99
C ASP A 242 -1.32 -54.30 -10.18
N GLY A 243 -0.39 -54.36 -11.15
CA GLY A 243 -0.51 -55.17 -12.38
C GLY A 243 -0.45 -56.70 -12.19
N LYS A 244 -0.89 -57.23 -11.04
CA LYS A 244 -0.97 -58.68 -10.74
C LYS A 244 -2.34 -59.23 -11.13
N GLU A 245 -2.44 -60.54 -11.39
CA GLU A 245 -3.73 -61.21 -11.65
C GLU A 245 -4.74 -60.93 -10.52
N GLY A 246 -5.99 -60.59 -10.88
CA GLY A 246 -7.08 -60.32 -9.94
C GLY A 246 -7.33 -58.84 -9.58
N TRP A 247 -6.59 -57.89 -10.16
CA TRP A 247 -6.78 -56.46 -9.88
C TRP A 247 -8.15 -55.92 -10.32
N GLU A 248 -8.73 -56.45 -11.40
CA GLU A 248 -10.06 -56.03 -11.89
C GLU A 248 -11.17 -56.32 -10.87
N GLU A 249 -11.13 -57.48 -10.22
CA GLU A 249 -12.08 -57.86 -9.16
C GLU A 249 -11.88 -57.02 -7.90
N LYS A 250 -10.64 -56.65 -7.59
CA LYS A 250 -10.34 -55.70 -6.52
C LYS A 250 -10.93 -54.32 -6.81
N VAL A 251 -10.76 -53.79 -8.02
CA VAL A 251 -11.34 -52.49 -8.43
C VAL A 251 -12.86 -52.50 -8.35
N LYS A 252 -13.51 -53.56 -8.86
CA LYS A 252 -14.98 -53.72 -8.75
C LYS A 252 -15.44 -53.74 -7.30
N LYS A 253 -14.69 -54.43 -6.43
CA LYS A 253 -14.96 -54.48 -4.99
C LYS A 253 -14.81 -53.11 -4.35
N ASP A 254 -13.69 -52.41 -4.60
CA ASP A 254 -13.41 -51.09 -4.02
C ASP A 254 -14.44 -50.05 -4.50
N ILE A 255 -14.87 -50.09 -5.76
CA ILE A 255 -15.98 -49.26 -6.28
C ILE A 255 -17.29 -49.59 -5.55
N SER A 256 -17.62 -50.87 -5.39
CA SER A 256 -18.84 -51.30 -4.70
C SER A 256 -18.85 -50.89 -3.23
N GLU A 257 -17.70 -51.01 -2.54
CA GLU A 257 -17.50 -50.55 -1.17
C GLU A 257 -17.59 -49.03 -1.07
N PHE A 258 -16.97 -48.28 -1.98
CA PHE A 258 -17.08 -46.83 -2.03
C PHE A 258 -18.53 -46.39 -2.18
N LEU A 259 -19.24 -46.92 -3.18
CA LEU A 259 -20.66 -46.62 -3.47
C LEU A 259 -21.60 -46.99 -2.32
N SER A 260 -21.26 -48.00 -1.51
CA SER A 260 -22.06 -48.45 -0.35
C SER A 260 -21.63 -47.82 0.99
N SER A 261 -20.43 -47.25 1.06
CA SER A 261 -19.92 -46.57 2.24
C SER A 261 -20.85 -45.40 2.61
N LEU A 262 -21.10 -45.21 3.89
CA LEU A 262 -22.14 -44.33 4.43
C LEU A 262 -22.08 -42.84 3.98
N LYS A 263 -21.03 -42.43 3.27
CA LYS A 263 -20.85 -41.05 2.77
C LYS A 263 -21.61 -40.75 1.47
N LEU A 264 -22.01 -41.77 0.69
CA LEU A 264 -22.73 -41.59 -0.58
C LEU A 264 -24.26 -41.70 -0.48
N LYS A 265 -24.85 -41.98 0.69
CA LYS A 265 -26.33 -42.04 0.83
C LYS A 265 -27.06 -40.75 0.44
N LEU A 266 -26.37 -39.61 0.46
CA LEU A 266 -26.87 -38.30 0.02
C LEU A 266 -26.68 -38.03 -1.48
N TYR A 267 -25.93 -38.89 -2.19
CA TYR A 267 -25.52 -38.71 -3.57
C TYR A 267 -26.21 -39.76 -4.46
N GLN A 268 -27.05 -39.31 -5.40
CA GLN A 268 -27.76 -40.19 -6.33
C GLN A 268 -26.93 -40.54 -7.58
N LYS A 269 -25.86 -39.79 -7.83
CA LYS A 269 -24.98 -39.92 -8.99
C LYS A 269 -23.52 -39.77 -8.59
N VAL A 270 -22.63 -40.28 -9.42
CA VAL A 270 -21.19 -40.09 -9.36
C VAL A 270 -20.67 -39.54 -10.68
N VAL A 271 -19.54 -38.84 -10.60
CA VAL A 271 -18.80 -38.27 -11.73
C VAL A 271 -17.51 -39.05 -11.86
N ILE A 272 -17.22 -39.52 -13.07
CA ILE A 272 -15.92 -40.11 -13.40
C ILE A 272 -15.12 -39.06 -14.14
N LYS A 273 -13.89 -38.79 -13.68
CA LYS A 273 -12.94 -37.85 -14.31
C LYS A 273 -11.60 -38.55 -14.53
N VAL A 274 -10.95 -38.29 -15.66
CA VAL A 274 -9.54 -38.64 -15.85
C VAL A 274 -8.69 -37.42 -15.49
N CYS A 275 -7.75 -37.60 -14.56
CA CYS A 275 -6.88 -36.55 -14.02
C CYS A 275 -5.41 -36.87 -14.32
N GLY A 276 -4.56 -35.86 -14.54
CA GLY A 276 -3.12 -36.05 -14.74
C GLY A 276 -2.32 -34.75 -14.94
N PRO A 277 -0.98 -34.80 -14.81
CA PRO A 277 -0.11 -33.62 -14.61
C PRO A 277 0.06 -32.68 -15.82
N ARG A 278 -0.41 -33.06 -17.02
CA ARG A 278 -0.29 -32.24 -18.25
C ARG A 278 -1.63 -31.73 -18.78
N TRP A 279 -2.73 -32.01 -18.11
CA TRP A 279 -4.06 -31.81 -18.68
C TRP A 279 -4.80 -30.70 -17.93
N ARG A 280 -5.00 -29.57 -18.61
CA ARG A 280 -5.81 -28.45 -18.13
C ARG A 280 -7.32 -28.73 -18.21
N GLU A 281 -7.73 -29.84 -18.84
CA GLU A 281 -9.13 -30.22 -19.02
C GLU A 281 -9.31 -31.73 -18.81
N SER A 282 -10.25 -32.11 -17.93
CA SER A 282 -10.64 -33.51 -17.74
C SER A 282 -11.46 -33.98 -18.95
N PHE A 283 -10.88 -34.86 -19.78
CA PHE A 283 -11.67 -35.59 -20.78
C PHE A 283 -12.60 -36.58 -20.09
N ALA A 284 -13.84 -36.63 -20.60
CA ALA A 284 -14.98 -37.42 -20.13
C ALA A 284 -15.49 -37.04 -18.73
N THR A 285 -16.54 -36.23 -18.70
CA THR A 285 -17.37 -35.98 -17.50
C THR A 285 -18.75 -36.57 -17.76
N ASP A 286 -18.82 -37.89 -17.74
CA ASP A 286 -20.10 -38.59 -17.82
C ASP A 286 -20.64 -38.79 -16.39
N PHE A 287 -21.96 -38.61 -16.24
CA PHE A 287 -22.66 -38.76 -14.98
C PHE A 287 -23.29 -40.14 -14.91
N TYR A 288 -22.93 -40.91 -13.88
CA TYR A 288 -23.44 -42.26 -13.69
C TYR A 288 -24.37 -42.31 -12.47
N PRO A 289 -25.45 -43.11 -12.51
CA PRO A 289 -26.14 -43.50 -11.28
C PRO A 289 -25.15 -44.15 -10.31
N CYS A 290 -25.44 -44.13 -9.02
CA CYS A 290 -24.68 -44.89 -8.01
C CYS A 290 -24.93 -46.41 -8.11
N ASP A 291 -24.71 -46.98 -9.30
CA ASP A 291 -24.81 -48.39 -9.63
C ASP A 291 -23.39 -48.94 -9.90
N PRO A 292 -22.92 -49.94 -9.13
CA PRO A 292 -21.57 -50.48 -9.28
C PRO A 292 -21.27 -51.05 -10.66
N VAL A 293 -22.27 -51.58 -11.39
CA VAL A 293 -22.05 -52.27 -12.66
C VAL A 293 -21.60 -51.31 -13.78
N PRO A 294 -22.40 -50.28 -14.18
CA PRO A 294 -22.00 -49.36 -15.25
C PRO A 294 -20.80 -48.50 -14.88
N VAL A 295 -20.63 -48.17 -13.59
CA VAL A 295 -19.46 -47.44 -13.09
C VAL A 295 -18.20 -48.28 -13.26
N SER A 296 -18.23 -49.55 -12.82
CA SER A 296 -17.06 -50.44 -12.93
C SER A 296 -16.69 -50.74 -14.39
N GLU A 297 -17.66 -50.99 -15.27
CA GLU A 297 -17.39 -51.21 -16.70
C GLU A 297 -16.70 -49.99 -17.34
N THR A 298 -17.18 -48.78 -17.01
CA THR A 298 -16.61 -47.54 -17.52
C THR A 298 -15.20 -47.32 -16.98
N VAL A 299 -15.00 -47.50 -15.68
CA VAL A 299 -13.69 -47.34 -15.04
C VAL A 299 -12.69 -48.33 -15.64
N LEU A 300 -13.03 -49.62 -15.75
CA LEU A 300 -12.14 -50.65 -16.30
C LEU A 300 -11.75 -50.34 -17.76
N ARG A 301 -12.71 -49.86 -18.56
CA ARG A 301 -12.44 -49.38 -19.92
C ARG A 301 -11.43 -48.21 -19.94
N LEU A 302 -11.59 -47.25 -19.03
CA LEU A 302 -10.72 -46.07 -18.93
C LEU A 302 -9.33 -46.42 -18.39
N VAL A 303 -9.21 -47.37 -17.44
CA VAL A 303 -7.92 -47.81 -16.89
C VAL A 303 -7.00 -48.30 -17.99
N GLY A 304 -7.52 -49.07 -18.96
CA GLY A 304 -6.74 -49.54 -20.12
C GLY A 304 -6.28 -48.44 -21.07
N MET A 305 -6.78 -47.21 -20.90
CA MET A 305 -6.43 -46.03 -21.71
C MET A 305 -5.57 -45.01 -20.94
N LEU A 306 -5.25 -45.27 -19.67
CA LEU A 306 -4.44 -44.35 -18.86
C LEU A 306 -2.98 -44.34 -19.33
N HIS A 307 -2.44 -43.14 -19.51
CA HIS A 307 -1.01 -42.90 -19.68
C HIS A 307 -0.30 -42.79 -18.32
N GLU A 308 1.02 -42.86 -18.34
CA GLU A 308 1.86 -42.73 -17.14
C GLU A 308 1.58 -41.41 -16.39
N GLY A 309 1.34 -41.51 -15.08
CA GLY A 309 0.99 -40.37 -14.22
C GLY A 309 -0.48 -39.94 -14.25
N GLN A 310 -1.35 -40.59 -15.03
CA GLN A 310 -2.80 -40.35 -14.98
C GLN A 310 -3.49 -41.23 -13.93
N ALA A 311 -4.63 -40.74 -13.43
CA ALA A 311 -5.52 -41.48 -12.55
C ALA A 311 -6.98 -41.23 -12.92
N ILE A 312 -7.86 -42.10 -12.43
CA ILE A 312 -9.31 -41.90 -12.48
C ILE A 312 -9.76 -41.39 -11.13
N LEU A 313 -10.50 -40.29 -11.13
CA LEU A 313 -11.17 -39.72 -9.97
C LEU A 313 -12.67 -40.02 -10.10
N LEU A 314 -13.18 -40.89 -9.23
CA LEU A 314 -14.59 -41.15 -9.04
C LEU A 314 -15.10 -40.28 -7.89
N GLU A 315 -15.99 -39.34 -8.16
CA GLU A 315 -16.41 -38.30 -7.23
C GLU A 315 -17.94 -38.28 -7.04
N GLY A 316 -18.43 -38.02 -5.82
CA GLY A 316 -19.87 -37.82 -5.58
C GLY A 316 -20.42 -36.60 -6.34
N PHE A 317 -21.53 -36.77 -7.07
CA PHE A 317 -22.17 -35.66 -7.80
C PHE A 317 -22.86 -34.68 -6.87
N ILE A 318 -22.36 -33.44 -6.81
CA ILE A 318 -22.92 -32.38 -5.99
C ILE A 318 -24.22 -31.89 -6.62
N HIS A 319 -25.34 -32.03 -5.90
CA HIS A 319 -26.59 -31.42 -6.31
C HIS A 319 -26.51 -29.93 -6.02
N THR A 320 -26.50 -29.11 -7.07
CA THR A 320 -26.48 -27.66 -6.94
C THR A 320 -27.82 -27.15 -6.44
N MET A 321 -27.81 -26.07 -5.67
CA MET A 321 -29.02 -25.37 -5.26
C MET A 321 -29.88 -25.03 -6.49
N PRO A 322 -31.10 -25.57 -6.61
CA PRO A 322 -31.95 -25.29 -7.76
C PRO A 322 -32.46 -23.84 -7.68
N PRO A 323 -32.70 -23.17 -8.82
CA PRO A 323 -33.31 -21.85 -8.80
C PRO A 323 -34.70 -21.93 -8.15
N ARG A 324 -34.94 -21.14 -7.09
CA ARG A 324 -36.30 -21.00 -6.55
C ARG A 324 -37.14 -20.37 -7.64
N ARG A 325 -38.19 -21.04 -8.12
CA ARG A 325 -39.09 -20.50 -9.15
C ARG A 325 -39.62 -19.14 -8.71
N VAL A 326 -39.02 -18.07 -9.21
CA VAL A 326 -39.63 -16.75 -9.19
C VAL A 326 -40.86 -16.88 -10.08
N ARG A 327 -42.07 -16.83 -9.51
CA ARG A 327 -43.29 -16.74 -10.33
C ARG A 327 -43.08 -15.50 -11.21
N PRO A 328 -43.06 -15.61 -12.55
CA PRO A 328 -42.98 -14.42 -13.37
C PRO A 328 -44.17 -13.53 -13.03
N LEU A 329 -43.95 -12.22 -12.95
CA LEU A 329 -45.00 -11.21 -13.03
C LEU A 329 -45.60 -11.31 -14.44
N GLN A 330 -46.53 -12.25 -14.61
CA GLN A 330 -47.24 -12.63 -15.84
C GLN A 330 -46.35 -13.20 -16.97
N PRO A 331 -46.65 -14.39 -17.51
CA PRO A 331 -45.99 -14.87 -18.72
C PRO A 331 -46.45 -14.04 -19.94
N PRO A 332 -45.57 -13.73 -20.91
CA PRO A 332 -46.00 -13.13 -22.16
C PRO A 332 -46.91 -14.09 -22.94
N PRO A 333 -47.87 -13.60 -23.75
CA PRO A 333 -49.01 -14.41 -24.18
C PRO A 333 -48.70 -15.54 -25.16
N ILE A 334 -47.50 -15.61 -25.75
CA ILE A 334 -47.19 -16.57 -26.81
C ILE A 334 -45.71 -16.95 -26.74
N ILE A 335 -45.39 -18.07 -26.09
CA ILE A 335 -44.17 -18.84 -26.40
C ILE A 335 -44.63 -20.29 -26.58
N PRO A 336 -44.26 -20.98 -27.68
CA PRO A 336 -44.62 -22.38 -27.88
C PRO A 336 -44.13 -23.20 -26.69
N ARG A 337 -44.96 -24.16 -26.23
CA ARG A 337 -44.55 -25.11 -25.19
C ARG A 337 -43.33 -25.90 -25.70
N CYS A 338 -42.13 -25.48 -25.32
CA CYS A 338 -40.95 -26.30 -25.45
C CYS A 338 -41.18 -27.56 -24.61
N SER A 339 -41.25 -28.72 -25.25
CA SER A 339 -41.51 -30.03 -24.64
C SER A 339 -40.32 -30.60 -23.86
N VAL A 340 -39.26 -29.81 -23.68
CA VAL A 340 -38.08 -30.17 -22.90
C VAL A 340 -38.28 -29.59 -21.50
N ARG A 341 -38.32 -30.44 -20.45
CA ARG A 341 -38.24 -29.95 -19.06
C ARG A 341 -37.02 -29.03 -18.98
N PRO A 342 -37.08 -27.85 -18.33
CA PRO A 342 -35.90 -27.02 -18.16
C PRO A 342 -34.78 -27.90 -17.61
N SER A 343 -33.64 -27.94 -18.31
CA SER A 343 -32.42 -28.53 -17.77
C SER A 343 -32.16 -27.89 -16.42
N GLU A 344 -31.80 -28.67 -15.41
CA GLU A 344 -31.52 -28.11 -14.09
C GLU A 344 -30.33 -27.16 -14.24
N LEU A 345 -30.50 -25.89 -13.86
CA LEU A 345 -29.41 -24.91 -13.92
C LEU A 345 -28.51 -25.08 -12.70
N ALA A 346 -27.20 -24.91 -12.91
CA ALA A 346 -26.19 -24.94 -11.87
C ALA A 346 -25.42 -23.61 -11.83
N ILE A 347 -25.07 -23.18 -10.62
CA ILE A 347 -24.17 -22.05 -10.39
C ILE A 347 -22.77 -22.61 -10.13
N HIS A 348 -21.80 -22.10 -10.88
CA HIS A 348 -20.38 -22.26 -10.60
C HIS A 348 -19.82 -20.94 -10.09
N LEU A 349 -19.08 -20.98 -8.99
CA LEU A 349 -18.48 -19.79 -8.39
C LEU A 349 -16.97 -19.95 -8.44
N CYS A 350 -16.27 -18.92 -8.89
CA CYS A 350 -14.83 -18.81 -8.76
C CYS A 350 -14.53 -17.67 -7.78
N ALA A 351 -13.97 -18.01 -6.63
CA ALA A 351 -13.51 -17.07 -5.63
C ALA A 351 -12.04 -16.76 -5.88
N VAL A 352 -11.73 -15.51 -6.23
CA VAL A 352 -10.36 -15.04 -6.45
C VAL A 352 -9.77 -14.57 -5.14
N VAL A 353 -8.75 -15.27 -4.68
CA VAL A 353 -8.02 -14.99 -3.44
C VAL A 353 -6.64 -14.50 -3.79
N CYS A 354 -6.22 -13.39 -3.19
CA CYS A 354 -4.89 -12.83 -3.36
C CYS A 354 -4.13 -12.87 -2.04
N ARG A 355 -2.79 -12.88 -2.10
CA ARG A 355 -1.99 -12.48 -0.94
C ARG A 355 -2.14 -10.98 -0.72
N SER A 356 -2.23 -10.58 0.53
CA SER A 356 -2.29 -9.18 0.95
C SER A 356 -0.91 -8.59 1.21
N ARG A 357 -0.89 -7.29 1.52
CA ARG A 357 0.31 -6.61 2.03
C ARG A 357 0.93 -7.28 3.26
N GLY A 358 0.13 -7.94 4.09
CA GLY A 358 0.61 -8.68 5.27
C GLY A 358 1.03 -10.12 4.99
N ASP A 359 1.13 -10.51 3.73
CA ASP A 359 1.32 -11.91 3.31
C ASP A 359 0.23 -12.84 3.88
N GLN A 360 -1.01 -12.35 3.94
CA GLN A 360 -2.20 -13.11 4.37
C GLN A 360 -3.18 -13.30 3.20
N PRO A 361 -3.92 -14.43 3.14
CA PRO A 361 -4.94 -14.63 2.11
C PRO A 361 -6.11 -13.66 2.32
N ILE A 362 -6.53 -13.00 1.24
CA ILE A 362 -7.71 -12.12 1.21
C ILE A 362 -8.56 -12.49 0.00
N LEU A 363 -9.84 -12.78 0.24
CA LEU A 363 -10.81 -12.89 -0.84
C LEU A 363 -10.98 -11.52 -1.51
N SER A 364 -10.62 -11.43 -2.79
CA SER A 364 -10.74 -10.22 -3.59
C SER A 364 -12.12 -10.12 -4.25
N LYS A 365 -12.55 -11.17 -4.96
CA LYS A 365 -13.80 -11.16 -5.73
C LYS A 365 -14.38 -12.55 -5.88
N VAL A 366 -15.71 -12.65 -6.00
CA VAL A 366 -16.40 -13.88 -6.36
C VAL A 366 -17.14 -13.65 -7.67
N ILE A 367 -16.82 -14.46 -8.67
CA ILE A 367 -17.47 -14.45 -9.97
C ILE A 367 -18.30 -15.71 -10.11
N CYS A 368 -19.51 -15.54 -10.62
CA CYS A 368 -20.44 -16.63 -10.86
C CYS A 368 -20.63 -16.81 -12.36
N THR A 369 -20.71 -18.07 -12.78
CA THR A 369 -21.17 -18.48 -14.09
C THR A 369 -22.35 -19.43 -13.92
N VAL A 370 -23.27 -19.36 -14.90
CA VAL A 370 -24.52 -20.14 -14.89
C VAL A 370 -24.55 -20.99 -16.14
N GLY A 371 -24.89 -22.27 -15.99
CA GLY A 371 -25.14 -23.15 -17.12
C GLY A 371 -25.94 -24.39 -16.71
N ARG A 372 -25.92 -25.40 -17.58
CA ARG A 372 -26.67 -26.65 -17.38
C ARG A 372 -25.95 -27.57 -16.40
N ALA A 373 -26.66 -28.09 -15.41
CA ALA A 373 -26.12 -28.97 -14.37
C ALA A 373 -25.66 -30.34 -14.93
N GLU A 374 -26.26 -30.79 -16.03
CA GLU A 374 -25.87 -32.03 -16.73
C GLU A 374 -24.68 -31.84 -17.69
N LYS A 375 -24.00 -30.69 -17.66
CA LYS A 375 -22.77 -30.46 -18.41
C LYS A 375 -21.70 -29.85 -17.49
N PRO A 376 -20.41 -30.08 -17.79
CA PRO A 376 -19.33 -29.33 -17.15
C PRO A 376 -19.54 -27.83 -17.37
N LEU A 377 -19.55 -27.07 -16.27
CA LEU A 377 -19.56 -25.62 -16.32
C LEU A 377 -18.13 -25.14 -16.53
N HIS A 378 -17.85 -24.58 -17.72
CA HIS A 378 -16.54 -23.98 -18.00
C HIS A 378 -16.63 -22.45 -17.99
N HIS A 379 -15.55 -21.84 -17.53
CA HIS A 379 -15.34 -20.40 -17.45
C HIS A 379 -15.44 -19.67 -18.81
N ARG A 380 -15.22 -20.35 -19.96
CA ARG A 380 -15.27 -19.74 -21.31
C ARG A 380 -16.63 -19.79 -22.01
N PHE A 381 -17.59 -20.56 -21.48
CA PHE A 381 -18.87 -20.77 -22.17
C PHE A 381 -20.06 -20.09 -21.49
N ALA A 382 -19.82 -19.22 -20.51
CA ALA A 382 -20.85 -18.51 -19.76
C ALA A 382 -20.41 -17.08 -19.43
N LEU A 383 -21.37 -16.15 -19.41
CA LEU A 383 -21.11 -14.76 -19.02
C LEU A 383 -20.85 -14.68 -17.50
N PRO A 384 -19.76 -14.05 -17.07
CA PRO A 384 -19.47 -13.86 -15.65
C PRO A 384 -20.39 -12.79 -15.04
N GLN A 385 -20.91 -13.08 -13.85
CA GLN A 385 -21.79 -12.18 -13.08
C GLN A 385 -21.38 -12.17 -11.59
N SER A 386 -21.88 -11.18 -10.83
CA SER A 386 -21.58 -11.08 -9.40
C SER A 386 -22.33 -12.16 -8.60
N LEU A 387 -21.82 -12.50 -7.41
CA LEU A 387 -22.53 -13.39 -6.50
C LEU A 387 -23.92 -12.86 -6.15
N GLU A 388 -24.02 -11.57 -5.84
CA GLU A 388 -25.28 -10.94 -5.45
C GLU A 388 -26.36 -11.07 -6.52
N THR A 389 -26.03 -10.70 -7.77
CA THR A 389 -26.95 -10.82 -8.91
C THR A 389 -27.36 -12.27 -9.14
N THR A 390 -26.42 -13.21 -9.00
CA THR A 390 -26.69 -14.64 -9.17
C THR A 390 -27.63 -15.17 -8.10
N LEU A 391 -27.40 -14.82 -6.84
CA LEU A 391 -28.24 -15.24 -5.71
C LEU A 391 -29.66 -14.68 -5.85
N GLU A 392 -29.82 -13.44 -6.29
CA GLU A 392 -31.13 -12.86 -6.58
C GLU A 392 -31.87 -13.60 -7.69
N MET A 393 -31.18 -13.92 -8.80
CA MET A 393 -31.74 -14.73 -9.88
C MET A 393 -32.15 -16.14 -9.40
N TRP A 394 -31.48 -16.67 -8.38
CA TRP A 394 -31.81 -17.94 -7.73
C TRP A 394 -32.93 -17.82 -6.68
N GLY A 395 -33.48 -16.62 -6.48
CA GLY A 395 -34.55 -16.34 -5.53
C GLY A 395 -34.10 -16.24 -4.07
N VAL A 396 -32.81 -16.02 -3.84
CA VAL A 396 -32.24 -15.69 -2.52
C VAL A 396 -32.25 -14.17 -2.36
N THR A 397 -33.33 -13.67 -1.78
CA THR A 397 -33.56 -12.23 -1.55
C THR A 397 -33.24 -11.78 -0.13
N ASP A 398 -33.19 -12.71 0.82
CA ASP A 398 -32.86 -12.42 2.21
C ASP A 398 -31.40 -11.99 2.35
N LYS A 399 -31.18 -10.83 2.98
CA LYS A 399 -29.85 -10.23 3.10
C LYS A 399 -28.94 -11.02 4.05
N SER A 400 -29.50 -11.58 5.13
CA SER A 400 -28.73 -12.41 6.08
C SER A 400 -28.23 -13.67 5.37
N GLN A 401 -29.09 -14.32 4.60
CA GLN A 401 -28.73 -15.52 3.84
C GLN A 401 -27.65 -15.25 2.79
N LYS A 402 -27.72 -14.11 2.06
CA LYS A 402 -26.66 -13.71 1.13
C LYS A 402 -25.32 -13.50 1.85
N GLU A 403 -25.34 -12.83 3.00
CA GLU A 403 -24.16 -12.59 3.82
C GLU A 403 -23.57 -13.90 4.36
N ASP A 404 -24.41 -14.83 4.84
CA ASP A 404 -23.96 -16.13 5.34
C ASP A 404 -23.25 -16.94 4.23
N ILE A 405 -23.80 -16.94 3.01
CA ILE A 405 -23.16 -17.59 1.85
C ILE A 405 -21.82 -16.93 1.54
N TRP A 406 -21.77 -15.59 1.51
CA TRP A 406 -20.54 -14.84 1.28
C TRP A 406 -19.47 -15.16 2.32
N VAL A 407 -19.82 -15.14 3.61
CA VAL A 407 -18.91 -15.46 4.73
C VAL A 407 -18.37 -16.88 4.62
N GLN A 408 -19.21 -17.86 4.27
CA GLN A 408 -18.76 -19.24 4.08
C GLN A 408 -17.82 -19.39 2.88
N VAL A 409 -18.16 -18.79 1.72
CA VAL A 409 -17.29 -18.80 0.53
C VAL A 409 -15.96 -18.14 0.85
N LYS A 410 -15.97 -16.96 1.48
CA LYS A 410 -14.78 -16.23 1.92
C LYS A 410 -13.90 -17.07 2.83
N LYS A 411 -14.46 -17.57 3.93
CA LYS A 411 -13.71 -18.38 4.91
C LYS A 411 -13.08 -19.59 4.25
N THR A 412 -13.83 -20.28 3.40
CA THR A 412 -13.33 -21.49 2.74
C THR A 412 -12.23 -21.17 1.72
N ALA A 413 -12.42 -20.15 0.89
CA ALA A 413 -11.44 -19.74 -0.11
C ALA A 413 -10.13 -19.24 0.52
N GLU A 414 -10.22 -18.39 1.55
CA GLU A 414 -9.04 -17.90 2.29
C GLU A 414 -8.31 -19.05 3.01
N ASN A 415 -9.04 -20.03 3.55
CA ASN A 415 -8.44 -21.23 4.13
C ASN A 415 -7.72 -22.08 3.09
N THR A 416 -8.30 -22.27 1.90
CA THR A 416 -7.65 -22.99 0.79
C THR A 416 -6.33 -22.35 0.39
N MET A 417 -6.31 -21.03 0.22
CA MET A 417 -5.07 -20.31 -0.06
C MET A 417 -4.06 -20.45 1.08
N ARG A 418 -4.49 -20.38 2.35
CA ARG A 418 -3.61 -20.58 3.51
C ARG A 418 -2.94 -21.96 3.48
N VAL A 419 -3.69 -23.00 3.15
CA VAL A 419 -3.17 -24.36 3.02
C VAL A 419 -2.11 -24.44 1.92
N VAL A 420 -2.35 -23.83 0.76
CA VAL A 420 -1.34 -23.70 -0.31
C VAL A 420 -0.08 -22.99 0.18
N MET A 421 -0.24 -21.83 0.83
CA MET A 421 0.87 -21.04 1.36
C MET A 421 1.70 -21.80 2.41
N GLU A 422 1.06 -22.61 3.26
CA GLU A 422 1.75 -23.46 4.25
C GLU A 422 2.59 -24.56 3.60
N GLU A 423 2.10 -25.16 2.51
CA GLU A 423 2.88 -26.16 1.78
C GLU A 423 4.02 -25.53 0.98
N GLU A 424 3.79 -24.38 0.35
CA GLU A 424 4.86 -23.62 -0.33
C GLU A 424 6.01 -23.25 0.61
N LYS A 425 5.72 -22.95 1.88
CA LYS A 425 6.75 -22.66 2.90
C LYS A 425 7.67 -23.84 3.21
N LYS A 426 7.23 -25.07 2.93
CA LYS A 426 8.04 -26.29 3.12
C LYS A 426 8.93 -26.58 1.90
N MET A 427 8.65 -25.96 0.76
CA MET A 427 9.39 -26.15 -0.47
C MET A 427 10.69 -25.33 -0.48
N THR A 428 11.73 -25.91 -1.06
CA THR A 428 12.97 -25.20 -1.39
C THR A 428 12.72 -24.15 -2.49
N SER A 429 13.67 -23.23 -2.67
CA SER A 429 13.60 -22.25 -3.77
C SER A 429 13.58 -22.92 -5.15
N GLU A 430 14.31 -24.02 -5.33
CA GLU A 430 14.31 -24.79 -6.58
C GLU A 430 12.95 -25.42 -6.86
N GLU A 431 12.31 -25.99 -5.84
CA GLU A 431 10.98 -26.60 -5.94
C GLU A 431 9.89 -25.57 -6.24
N ARG A 432 10.04 -24.33 -5.74
CA ARG A 432 9.16 -23.21 -6.09
C ARG A 432 9.48 -22.59 -7.45
N GLY A 433 10.59 -22.98 -8.08
CA GLY A 433 11.03 -22.41 -9.36
C GLY A 433 11.66 -21.02 -9.25
N GLY A 434 12.16 -20.64 -8.07
CA GLY A 434 12.95 -19.43 -7.86
C GLY A 434 13.06 -19.01 -6.40
N TRP A 435 14.10 -18.20 -6.10
CA TRP A 435 14.48 -17.72 -4.76
C TRP A 435 13.30 -17.19 -3.90
N LYS A 436 12.50 -16.28 -4.47
CA LYS A 436 11.32 -15.67 -3.84
C LYS A 436 10.06 -15.93 -4.66
N ALA A 437 9.95 -17.11 -5.28
CA ALA A 437 8.72 -17.53 -5.95
C ALA A 437 7.66 -17.96 -4.94
N GLN A 438 6.41 -17.52 -5.14
CA GLN A 438 5.24 -17.97 -4.37
C GLN A 438 3.96 -17.75 -5.17
N THR A 439 2.88 -18.45 -4.83
CA THR A 439 1.56 -18.18 -5.41
C THR A 439 0.98 -16.92 -4.78
N ASP A 440 0.82 -15.85 -5.56
CA ASP A 440 0.23 -14.59 -5.11
C ASP A 440 -1.28 -14.50 -5.39
N ILE A 441 -1.81 -15.37 -6.26
CA ILE A 441 -3.23 -15.43 -6.64
C ILE A 441 -3.71 -16.87 -6.78
N LEU A 442 -4.95 -17.12 -6.35
CA LEU A 442 -5.60 -18.41 -6.41
C LEU A 442 -7.09 -18.24 -6.71
N GLY A 443 -7.58 -18.87 -7.77
CA GLY A 443 -9.00 -19.10 -8.01
C GLY A 443 -9.45 -20.37 -7.30
N VAL A 444 -10.47 -20.28 -6.45
CA VAL A 444 -11.08 -21.43 -5.79
C VAL A 444 -12.47 -21.63 -6.34
N ASP A 445 -12.69 -22.78 -6.97
CA ASP A 445 -13.95 -23.09 -7.66
C ASP A 445 -14.91 -23.83 -6.72
N PHE A 446 -16.13 -23.34 -6.64
CA PHE A 446 -17.19 -23.86 -5.78
C PHE A 446 -18.46 -24.21 -6.55
N LEU A 447 -19.15 -25.21 -6.02
CA LEU A 447 -20.59 -25.40 -6.21
C LEU A 447 -21.31 -25.11 -4.90
N LEU A 448 -22.51 -24.51 -4.98
CA LEU A 448 -23.39 -24.33 -3.82
C LEU A 448 -24.37 -25.49 -3.74
N THR A 449 -24.35 -26.21 -2.62
CA THR A 449 -25.31 -27.27 -2.31
C THR A 449 -26.14 -26.91 -1.06
N VAL A 450 -27.16 -27.70 -0.76
CA VAL A 450 -28.00 -27.51 0.43
C VAL A 450 -27.88 -28.73 1.33
N VAL A 451 -27.34 -28.53 2.54
CA VAL A 451 -27.22 -29.56 3.58
C VAL A 451 -27.99 -29.09 4.80
N ASP A 452 -28.94 -29.88 5.30
CA ASP A 452 -29.75 -29.55 6.48
C ASP A 452 -30.35 -28.12 6.43
N TYR A 453 -30.89 -27.74 5.27
CA TYR A 453 -31.47 -26.40 4.98
C TYR A 453 -30.48 -25.23 4.95
N THR A 454 -29.18 -25.49 5.12
CA THR A 454 -28.12 -24.49 4.99
C THR A 454 -27.46 -24.57 3.61
N VAL A 455 -27.19 -23.41 3.00
CA VAL A 455 -26.44 -23.35 1.73
C VAL A 455 -24.96 -23.48 2.06
N THR A 456 -24.33 -24.52 1.52
CA THR A 456 -22.94 -24.87 1.82
C THR A 456 -22.11 -24.82 0.54
N PRO A 457 -21.01 -24.05 0.50
CA PRO A 457 -20.08 -24.08 -0.62
C PRO A 457 -19.18 -25.32 -0.52
N VAL A 458 -19.02 -26.04 -1.63
CA VAL A 458 -18.15 -27.21 -1.73
C VAL A 458 -17.13 -26.97 -2.83
N ILE A 459 -15.85 -27.19 -2.51
CA ILE A 459 -14.77 -27.00 -3.47
C ILE A 459 -14.78 -28.11 -4.51
N ILE A 460 -14.65 -27.74 -5.78
CA ILE A 460 -14.52 -28.68 -6.91
C ILE A 460 -13.17 -28.57 -7.61
N GLY A 461 -12.43 -27.49 -7.41
CA GLY A 461 -11.15 -27.25 -8.06
C GLY A 461 -10.46 -25.98 -7.59
N VAL A 462 -9.21 -25.84 -8.02
CA VAL A 462 -8.37 -24.68 -7.77
C VAL A 462 -7.68 -24.33 -9.10
N THR A 463 -7.61 -23.04 -9.42
CA THR A 463 -6.99 -22.50 -10.65
C THR A 463 -6.09 -21.31 -10.29
N ALA A 464 -5.15 -20.95 -11.17
CA ALA A 464 -4.23 -19.83 -10.93
C ALA A 464 -4.43 -18.67 -11.94
N ASP A 465 -4.57 -19.00 -13.23
CA ASP A 465 -4.59 -18.06 -14.37
C ASP A 465 -6.01 -17.75 -14.88
N LEU A 466 -6.84 -18.78 -15.04
CA LEU A 466 -8.20 -18.66 -15.59
C LEU A 466 -9.13 -17.74 -14.79
N CYS A 467 -8.88 -17.60 -13.49
CA CYS A 467 -9.70 -16.78 -12.61
C CYS A 467 -9.63 -15.28 -12.96
N LEU A 468 -8.49 -14.80 -13.48
CA LEU A 468 -8.31 -13.41 -13.90
C LEU A 468 -8.96 -13.10 -15.24
N GLU A 469 -9.01 -14.07 -16.16
CA GLU A 469 -9.68 -13.94 -17.45
C GLU A 469 -11.16 -13.57 -17.24
N MET A 470 -11.86 -14.30 -16.37
CA MET A 470 -13.27 -14.02 -16.03
C MET A 470 -13.46 -12.64 -15.38
N CYS A 471 -12.53 -12.24 -14.51
CA CYS A 471 -12.55 -10.91 -13.90
C CYS A 471 -12.42 -9.83 -14.96
N GLY A 472 -11.46 -9.98 -15.87
CA GLY A 472 -11.22 -9.06 -16.97
C GLY A 472 -12.45 -8.94 -17.88
N ILE A 473 -13.06 -10.06 -18.27
CA ILE A 473 -14.28 -10.06 -19.09
C ILE A 473 -15.41 -9.29 -18.39
N GLN A 474 -15.69 -9.60 -17.12
CA GLN A 474 -16.74 -8.91 -16.37
C GLN A 474 -16.47 -7.41 -16.23
N GLU A 475 -15.23 -7.03 -15.93
CA GLU A 475 -14.82 -5.64 -15.73
C GLU A 475 -14.85 -4.84 -17.03
N CYS A 476 -14.41 -5.41 -18.14
CA CYS A 476 -14.51 -4.76 -19.46
C CYS A 476 -15.97 -4.54 -19.87
N LEU A 477 -16.84 -5.55 -19.68
CA LEU A 477 -18.27 -5.44 -19.99
C LEU A 477 -18.95 -4.35 -19.14
N LEU A 478 -18.65 -4.30 -17.84
CA LEU A 478 -19.24 -3.32 -16.93
C LEU A 478 -18.60 -1.93 -17.04
N GLY A 479 -17.31 -1.83 -17.36
CA GLY A 479 -16.58 -0.57 -17.50
C GLY A 479 -17.16 0.33 -18.58
N ASN A 480 -17.54 -0.26 -19.72
CA ASN A 480 -18.24 0.45 -20.79
C ASN A 480 -19.59 1.01 -20.33
N LEU A 481 -20.33 0.27 -19.48
CA LEU A 481 -21.58 0.75 -18.91
C LEU A 481 -21.36 1.83 -17.84
N ALA A 482 -20.27 1.74 -17.06
CA ALA A 482 -19.86 2.74 -16.08
C ALA A 482 -19.47 4.07 -16.72
N ALA A 483 -18.92 4.07 -17.94
CA ALA A 483 -18.73 5.31 -18.70
C ALA A 483 -20.05 6.01 -19.07
N CYS A 484 -21.17 5.26 -19.09
CA CYS A 484 -22.50 5.76 -19.42
C CYS A 484 -23.42 6.02 -18.20
N GLY A 485 -22.96 5.77 -16.97
CA GLY A 485 -23.80 5.89 -15.77
C GLY A 485 -23.09 5.46 -14.46
N PRO A 486 -23.78 5.49 -13.30
CA PRO A 486 -23.17 5.34 -11.98
C PRO A 486 -22.90 3.88 -11.58
N ILE A 487 -22.35 3.07 -12.49
CA ILE A 487 -22.02 1.67 -12.18
C ILE A 487 -20.61 1.63 -11.59
N HIS A 488 -20.50 1.17 -10.34
CA HIS A 488 -19.20 0.94 -9.71
C HIS A 488 -18.63 -0.40 -10.15
N VAL A 489 -17.44 -0.38 -10.76
CA VAL A 489 -16.69 -1.59 -11.15
C VAL A 489 -15.54 -1.79 -10.16
N ASN A 490 -15.62 -2.85 -9.36
CA ASN A 490 -14.54 -3.23 -8.44
C ASN A 490 -13.51 -4.11 -9.15
N SER A 491 -12.25 -3.74 -9.03
CA SER A 491 -11.10 -4.48 -9.55
C SER A 491 -10.88 -5.75 -8.72
N ALA A 492 -10.77 -6.91 -9.37
CA ALA A 492 -10.37 -8.16 -8.73
C ALA A 492 -8.87 -8.23 -8.41
N THR A 493 -8.07 -7.40 -9.08
CA THR A 493 -6.60 -7.44 -9.04
C THR A 493 -6.01 -6.38 -8.13
N GLU A 494 -6.82 -5.52 -7.52
CA GLU A 494 -6.38 -4.46 -6.60
C GLU A 494 -5.46 -5.01 -5.49
N PRO A 495 -5.85 -6.02 -4.69
CA PRO A 495 -4.97 -6.58 -3.66
C PRO A 495 -3.71 -7.26 -4.23
N LEU A 496 -3.83 -7.83 -5.44
CA LEU A 496 -2.71 -8.47 -6.12
C LEU A 496 -1.66 -7.43 -6.53
N VAL A 497 -2.07 -6.34 -7.18
CA VAL A 497 -1.18 -5.25 -7.60
C VAL A 497 -0.49 -4.59 -6.39
N GLU A 498 -1.21 -4.38 -5.29
CA GLU A 498 -0.61 -3.90 -4.04
C GLU A 498 0.49 -4.82 -3.51
N THR A 499 0.27 -6.14 -3.58
CA THR A 499 1.28 -7.13 -3.21
C THR A 499 2.48 -7.10 -4.15
N MET A 500 2.28 -6.96 -5.47
CA MET A 500 3.36 -6.81 -6.44
C MET A 500 4.23 -5.57 -6.14
N LEU A 501 3.59 -4.42 -5.90
CA LEU A 501 4.24 -3.16 -5.56
C LEU A 501 5.04 -3.27 -4.26
N ARG A 502 4.44 -3.84 -3.20
CA ARG A 502 5.11 -4.04 -1.93
C ARG A 502 6.34 -4.94 -2.09
N ARG A 503 6.19 -6.09 -2.74
CA ARG A 503 7.28 -7.07 -2.89
C ARG A 503 8.41 -6.54 -3.77
N SER A 504 8.07 -5.80 -4.83
CA SER A 504 9.04 -5.05 -5.64
C SER A 504 9.81 -4.06 -4.76
N MET A 505 9.10 -3.30 -3.92
CA MET A 505 9.73 -2.29 -3.09
C MET A 505 10.61 -2.90 -1.99
N SER A 506 10.13 -3.94 -1.30
CA SER A 506 10.94 -4.70 -0.34
C SER A 506 12.22 -5.24 -0.98
N TYR A 507 12.15 -5.70 -2.23
CA TYR A 507 13.33 -6.19 -2.96
C TYR A 507 14.33 -5.07 -3.29
N VAL A 508 13.85 -3.89 -3.71
CA VAL A 508 14.72 -2.75 -4.00
C VAL A 508 15.36 -2.18 -2.71
N MET A 509 14.64 -2.26 -1.59
CA MET A 509 15.09 -1.77 -0.28
C MET A 509 16.00 -2.75 0.48
N GLU A 510 15.99 -4.03 0.12
CA GLU A 510 16.74 -5.09 0.80
C GLU A 510 18.25 -4.75 0.85
N GLU A 511 18.87 -4.96 2.00
CA GLU A 511 20.29 -4.68 2.28
C GLU A 511 20.73 -3.20 2.24
N LYS A 512 19.84 -2.25 1.92
CA LYS A 512 20.16 -0.81 2.00
C LYS A 512 20.46 -0.43 3.45
N GLU A 513 21.53 0.34 3.65
CA GLU A 513 21.93 0.83 4.97
C GLU A 513 21.44 2.26 5.19
N VAL A 514 20.69 2.51 6.26
CA VAL A 514 20.16 3.84 6.58
C VAL A 514 20.63 4.27 7.96
N LEU A 515 21.22 5.47 8.03
CA LEU A 515 21.58 6.11 9.30
C LEU A 515 20.37 6.86 9.84
N VAL A 516 19.90 6.48 11.04
CA VAL A 516 18.78 7.14 11.71
C VAL A 516 19.28 7.86 12.96
N ILE A 517 18.90 9.12 13.11
CA ILE A 517 19.28 9.98 14.25
C ILE A 517 18.11 10.13 15.20
N GLY A 518 18.30 9.73 16.46
CA GLY A 518 17.26 9.74 17.48
C GLY A 518 16.22 8.63 17.27
N ALA A 519 16.16 7.72 18.22
CA ALA A 519 15.19 6.63 18.21
C ALA A 519 13.79 7.08 18.67
N GLY A 520 13.75 8.11 19.52
CA GLY A 520 12.54 8.52 20.23
C GLY A 520 11.96 7.39 21.10
N GLY A 521 10.80 7.64 21.70
CA GLY A 521 10.15 6.70 22.61
C GLY A 521 9.77 5.33 22.02
N ILE A 522 9.43 4.37 22.88
CA ILE A 522 8.92 3.02 22.53
C ILE A 522 7.63 3.07 21.72
N SER A 523 6.90 4.18 21.76
CA SER A 523 5.79 4.44 20.83
C SER A 523 6.23 4.37 19.37
N LYS A 524 7.53 4.55 19.07
CA LYS A 524 8.15 4.41 17.74
C LYS A 524 8.69 3.02 17.43
N LYS A 525 8.48 2.01 18.29
CA LYS A 525 9.02 0.65 18.12
C LYS A 525 8.72 0.05 16.74
N PHE A 526 7.54 0.34 16.20
CA PHE A 526 7.09 -0.14 14.90
C PHE A 526 8.01 0.33 13.74
N ILE A 527 8.76 1.45 13.85
CA ILE A 527 9.73 1.90 12.82
C ILE A 527 10.79 0.84 12.62
N TRP A 528 11.37 0.36 13.72
CA TRP A 528 12.48 -0.58 13.70
C TRP A 528 12.00 -1.96 13.24
N GLU A 529 10.81 -2.36 13.67
CA GLU A 529 10.17 -3.60 13.21
C GLU A 529 9.85 -3.55 11.72
N ALA A 530 9.31 -2.43 11.22
CA ALA A 530 9.02 -2.23 9.81
C ALA A 530 10.31 -2.25 8.97
N ALA A 531 11.35 -1.48 9.35
CA ALA A 531 12.63 -1.47 8.65
C ALA A 531 13.23 -2.88 8.53
N ARG A 532 13.21 -3.66 9.61
CA ARG A 532 13.63 -5.07 9.61
C ARG A 532 12.79 -5.93 8.67
N ASN A 533 11.48 -5.75 8.65
CA ASN A 533 10.58 -6.49 7.75
C ASN A 533 10.85 -6.17 6.26
N TYR A 534 11.39 -4.99 5.96
CA TYR A 534 11.84 -4.60 4.62
C TYR A 534 13.27 -5.04 4.30
N GLY A 535 13.99 -5.68 5.23
CA GLY A 535 15.39 -6.06 5.04
C GLY A 535 16.35 -4.88 5.03
N ILE A 536 15.95 -3.72 5.59
CA ILE A 536 16.76 -2.52 5.66
C ILE A 536 17.66 -2.59 6.90
N LYS A 537 18.94 -2.28 6.72
CA LYS A 537 19.92 -2.22 7.80
C LYS A 537 19.94 -0.84 8.43
N ILE A 538 19.42 -0.75 9.65
CA ILE A 538 19.41 0.52 10.39
C ILE A 538 20.68 0.66 11.23
N HIS A 539 21.37 1.78 11.05
CA HIS A 539 22.42 2.24 11.94
C HIS A 539 21.86 3.40 12.76
N LEU A 540 21.68 3.20 14.06
CA LEU A 540 21.03 4.18 14.93
C LEU A 540 22.07 4.98 15.71
N VAL A 541 21.97 6.30 15.67
CA VAL A 541 22.69 7.21 16.57
C VAL A 541 21.73 7.64 17.68
N GLU A 542 22.11 7.37 18.93
CA GLU A 542 21.28 7.64 20.10
C GLU A 542 22.12 8.14 21.29
N SER A 543 21.58 9.09 22.05
CA SER A 543 22.20 9.68 23.23
C SER A 543 22.06 8.76 24.44
N ASP A 544 20.94 8.04 24.59
CA ASP A 544 20.76 7.05 25.67
C ASP A 544 21.45 5.71 25.34
N PRO A 545 22.53 5.31 26.04
CA PRO A 545 23.19 4.03 25.80
C PRO A 545 22.34 2.80 26.19
N GLY A 546 21.29 2.99 27.00
CA GLY A 546 20.35 1.95 27.44
C GLY A 546 19.10 1.82 26.57
N HIS A 547 19.03 2.53 25.45
CA HIS A 547 17.80 2.66 24.68
C HIS A 547 17.27 1.33 24.12
N PHE A 548 15.95 1.10 24.17
CA PHE A 548 15.33 -0.18 23.78
C PHE A 548 15.62 -0.57 22.31
N ALA A 549 15.73 0.45 21.43
CA ALA A 549 15.94 0.27 20.01
C ALA A 549 17.31 -0.34 19.67
N SER A 550 18.29 -0.30 20.60
CA SER A 550 19.61 -0.90 20.42
C SER A 550 19.56 -2.39 20.03
N SER A 551 18.55 -3.11 20.52
CA SER A 551 18.31 -4.54 20.23
C SER A 551 17.56 -4.80 18.91
N LEU A 552 17.03 -3.76 18.28
CA LEU A 552 16.17 -3.85 17.09
C LEU A 552 16.87 -3.38 15.80
N VAL A 553 18.04 -2.76 15.91
CA VAL A 553 18.80 -2.15 14.82
C VAL A 553 20.03 -2.98 14.46
N SER A 554 20.60 -2.76 13.27
CA SER A 554 21.77 -3.49 12.78
C SER A 554 23.07 -3.03 13.45
N SER A 555 23.17 -1.75 13.77
CA SER A 555 24.29 -1.16 14.51
C SER A 555 23.78 -0.04 15.41
N PHE A 556 24.35 0.04 16.60
CA PHE A 556 24.03 1.08 17.58
C PHE A 556 25.27 1.95 17.82
N ILE A 557 25.10 3.26 17.71
CA ILE A 557 26.13 4.28 17.88
C ILE A 557 25.68 5.19 19.02
N HIS A 558 26.25 4.98 20.21
CA HIS A 558 26.05 5.88 21.33
C HIS A 558 26.86 7.17 21.10
N TYR A 559 26.16 8.30 21.04
CA TYR A 559 26.74 9.63 20.95
C TYR A 559 25.76 10.65 21.52
N ASP A 560 26.22 11.48 22.46
CA ASP A 560 25.41 12.52 23.06
C ASP A 560 25.26 13.71 22.10
N PHE A 561 24.01 13.95 21.67
CA PHE A 561 23.61 15.04 20.78
C PHE A 561 22.45 15.88 21.35
N GLU A 562 22.19 15.80 22.67
CA GLU A 562 21.04 16.50 23.28
C GLU A 562 21.11 18.03 23.11
N ASP A 563 22.32 18.60 23.01
CA ASP A 563 22.51 20.03 22.74
C ASP A 563 22.44 20.36 21.24
N HIS A 564 21.22 20.52 20.73
CA HIS A 564 20.96 20.88 19.34
C HIS A 564 21.47 22.28 18.92
N SER A 565 22.01 23.10 19.83
CA SER A 565 22.74 24.31 19.44
C SER A 565 24.09 24.02 18.79
N LEU A 566 24.59 22.79 18.95
CA LEU A 566 25.89 22.32 18.45
C LEU A 566 25.74 21.29 17.32
N ASP A 567 24.59 21.25 16.63
CA ASP A 567 24.27 20.27 15.57
C ASP A 567 25.38 20.16 14.49
N GLU A 568 26.04 21.25 14.11
CA GLU A 568 27.20 21.24 13.20
C GLU A 568 28.38 20.40 13.74
N ILE A 569 28.68 20.56 15.04
CA ILE A 569 29.76 19.83 15.72
C ILE A 569 29.35 18.36 15.91
N HIS A 570 28.10 18.13 16.34
CA HIS A 570 27.54 16.79 16.47
C HIS A 570 27.62 16.05 15.13
N ALA A 571 27.27 16.70 14.02
CA ALA A 571 27.40 16.11 12.68
C ALA A 571 28.84 15.71 12.36
N GLN A 572 29.82 16.59 12.61
CA GLN A 572 31.25 16.28 12.35
C GLN A 572 31.75 15.08 13.17
N ASN A 573 31.34 14.98 14.44
CA ASN A 573 31.71 13.88 15.31
C ASN A 573 31.06 12.56 14.87
N VAL A 574 29.76 12.58 14.57
CA VAL A 574 29.03 11.41 14.05
C VAL A 574 29.61 10.95 12.72
N LEU A 575 29.95 11.87 11.80
CA LEU A 575 30.62 11.54 10.54
C LEU A 575 31.96 10.84 10.76
N SER A 576 32.74 11.29 11.74
CA SER A 576 34.02 10.66 12.08
C SER A 576 33.82 9.21 12.56
N ILE A 577 32.78 8.96 13.36
CA ILE A 577 32.42 7.61 13.83
C ILE A 577 31.94 6.73 12.67
N VAL A 578 31.04 7.25 11.82
CA VAL A 578 30.48 6.54 10.65
C VAL A 578 31.60 6.16 9.68
N ARG A 579 32.52 7.08 9.36
CA ARG A 579 33.69 6.83 8.51
C ARG A 579 34.64 5.81 9.14
N GLY A 580 34.89 5.91 10.45
CA GLY A 580 35.72 4.95 11.20
C GLY A 580 35.17 3.52 11.19
N LYS A 581 33.84 3.36 11.10
CA LYS A 581 33.16 2.07 10.98
C LYS A 581 33.06 1.55 9.53
N GLY A 582 33.38 2.37 8.53
CA GLY A 582 33.34 1.97 7.11
C GLY A 582 31.94 1.69 6.57
N LEU A 583 30.90 2.32 7.14
CA LEU A 583 29.50 2.09 6.76
C LEU A 583 29.22 2.59 5.33
N GLN A 584 28.42 1.83 4.56
CA GLN A 584 28.06 2.15 3.18
C GLN A 584 26.60 2.62 3.13
N LEU A 585 26.39 3.84 3.62
CA LEU A 585 25.04 4.39 3.79
C LEU A 585 24.39 4.68 2.44
N SER A 586 23.15 4.23 2.28
CA SER A 586 22.25 4.58 1.18
C SER A 586 21.34 5.74 1.52
N GLY A 587 21.06 5.99 2.81
CA GLY A 587 20.23 7.11 3.26
C GLY A 587 20.52 7.57 4.69
N CYS A 588 20.05 8.79 5.02
CA CYS A 588 20.14 9.36 6.36
C CYS A 588 18.86 10.14 6.68
N MET A 589 18.27 9.92 7.86
CA MET A 589 17.03 10.59 8.27
C MET A 589 16.81 10.63 9.78
N ALA A 590 15.73 11.28 10.21
CA ALA A 590 15.21 11.24 11.57
C ALA A 590 13.69 11.07 11.58
N PHE A 591 13.17 10.35 12.58
CA PHE A 591 11.73 10.27 12.88
C PHE A 591 11.35 11.07 14.13
N TRP A 592 12.36 11.60 14.84
CA TRP A 592 12.20 12.50 15.96
C TRP A 592 12.38 13.95 15.52
N ASP A 593 11.50 14.81 16.02
CA ASP A 593 11.34 16.18 15.51
C ASP A 593 12.55 17.08 15.80
N GLU A 594 13.26 16.82 16.90
CA GLU A 594 14.45 17.58 17.30
C GLU A 594 15.67 17.17 16.46
N CYS A 595 15.73 15.90 16.04
CA CYS A 595 16.85 15.35 15.29
C CYS A 595 16.81 15.66 13.78
N THR A 596 15.75 16.29 13.26
CA THR A 596 15.60 16.50 11.80
C THR A 596 16.68 17.41 11.22
N ILE A 597 17.15 18.41 11.98
CA ILE A 597 18.20 19.34 11.55
C ILE A 597 19.54 18.58 11.46
N LEU A 598 19.95 17.92 12.53
CA LEU A 598 21.17 17.09 12.56
C LEU A 598 21.18 16.04 11.44
N ALA A 599 20.06 15.34 11.23
CA ALA A 599 19.93 14.37 10.13
C ALA A 599 20.09 15.03 8.74
N ALA A 600 19.53 16.23 8.53
CA ALA A 600 19.70 16.94 7.27
C ALA A 600 21.15 17.37 7.04
N ILE A 601 21.87 17.84 8.07
CA ILE A 601 23.30 18.19 7.98
C ILE A 601 24.13 16.96 7.62
N LEU A 602 23.87 15.82 8.27
CA LEU A 602 24.54 14.55 8.00
C LEU A 602 24.25 14.05 6.59
N SER A 603 22.98 14.07 6.16
CA SER A 603 22.60 13.69 4.80
C SER A 603 23.34 14.53 3.76
N ASN A 604 23.37 15.86 3.93
CA ASN A 604 24.09 16.77 3.05
C ASN A 604 25.60 16.52 3.05
N SER A 605 26.20 16.27 4.22
CA SER A 605 27.65 16.02 4.36
C SER A 605 28.09 14.66 3.81
N LEU A 606 27.16 13.72 3.70
CA LEU A 606 27.35 12.37 3.12
C LEU A 606 26.93 12.31 1.64
N GLU A 607 26.47 13.42 1.06
CA GLU A 607 25.92 13.47 -0.32
C GLU A 607 24.73 12.51 -0.52
N LEU A 608 23.94 12.31 0.54
CA LEU A 608 22.76 11.44 0.54
C LEU A 608 21.47 12.24 0.25
N PRO A 609 20.44 11.59 -0.35
CA PRO A 609 19.16 12.22 -0.64
C PRO A 609 18.43 12.74 0.61
N GLY A 610 17.99 13.99 0.57
CA GLY A 610 17.21 14.61 1.65
C GLY A 610 16.99 16.11 1.40
N PRO A 611 16.13 16.76 2.20
CA PRO A 611 15.94 18.20 2.12
C PRO A 611 17.23 18.93 2.59
N PRO A 612 17.55 20.10 2.03
CA PRO A 612 18.73 20.85 2.43
C PRO A 612 18.62 21.33 3.89
N PRO A 613 19.73 21.36 4.66
CA PRO A 613 19.71 21.75 6.07
C PRO A 613 19.08 23.12 6.32
N SER A 614 19.32 24.08 5.43
CA SER A 614 18.75 25.43 5.50
C SER A 614 17.22 25.43 5.41
N ALA A 615 16.63 24.56 4.58
CA ALA A 615 15.18 24.40 4.46
C ALA A 615 14.58 23.79 5.74
N VAL A 616 15.22 22.77 6.29
CA VAL A 616 14.77 22.10 7.53
C VAL A 616 14.87 23.05 8.71
N ARG A 617 15.98 23.79 8.86
CA ARG A 617 16.13 24.84 9.89
C ARG A 617 15.03 25.90 9.78
N LEU A 618 14.76 26.36 8.56
CA LEU A 618 13.74 27.37 8.31
C LEU A 618 12.34 26.88 8.69
N ALA A 619 11.99 25.63 8.35
CA ALA A 619 10.71 25.01 8.70
C ALA A 619 10.47 24.92 10.22
N LYS A 620 11.55 24.70 10.98
CA LYS A 620 11.53 24.59 12.45
C LYS A 620 11.38 25.93 13.18
N LEU A 621 11.58 27.05 12.49
CA LEU A 621 11.42 28.40 13.03
C LEU A 621 10.10 28.98 12.53
N LYS A 622 9.06 28.89 13.37
CA LYS A 622 7.67 29.22 13.01
C LYS A 622 7.55 30.64 12.42
N THR A 623 8.22 31.64 13.01
CA THR A 623 8.16 33.02 12.50
C THR A 623 8.88 33.16 11.17
N GLN A 624 10.07 32.57 11.05
CA GLN A 624 10.86 32.67 9.81
C GLN A 624 10.20 31.95 8.64
N THR A 625 9.53 30.83 8.88
CA THR A 625 8.71 30.14 7.87
C THR A 625 7.67 31.07 7.28
N GLN A 626 6.88 31.74 8.13
CA GLN A 626 5.81 32.64 7.67
C GLN A 626 6.39 33.85 6.93
N LEU A 627 7.43 34.49 7.47
CA LEU A 627 8.09 35.63 6.82
C LEU A 627 8.70 35.26 5.47
N ARG A 628 9.32 34.07 5.35
CA ARG A 628 9.84 33.60 4.07
C ARG A 628 8.72 33.47 3.07
N LEU A 629 7.62 32.81 3.41
CA LEU A 629 6.50 32.63 2.51
C LEU A 629 5.88 33.97 2.07
N LEU A 630 5.71 34.92 2.99
CA LEU A 630 5.24 36.28 2.68
C LEU A 630 6.19 37.04 1.75
N SER A 631 7.51 36.85 1.89
CA SER A 631 8.51 37.50 1.02
C SER A 631 8.52 36.96 -0.42
N LEU A 632 7.98 35.76 -0.63
CA LEU A 632 8.01 35.11 -1.94
C LEU A 632 6.94 35.71 -2.86
N SER A 633 7.39 36.66 -3.67
CA SER A 633 6.59 37.33 -4.70
C SER A 633 6.77 36.65 -6.05
N SER A 634 6.20 35.46 -6.26
CA SER A 634 5.89 34.98 -7.62
C SER A 634 5.02 33.73 -7.62
N PRO A 635 4.00 33.74 -8.48
CA PRO A 635 3.83 32.62 -9.38
C PRO A 635 3.71 33.14 -10.81
N SER A 636 4.34 32.45 -11.76
CA SER A 636 3.82 32.40 -13.11
C SER A 636 2.36 31.92 -13.01
N PRO A 637 1.35 32.70 -13.43
CA PRO A 637 -0.04 32.24 -13.50
C PRO A 637 -0.10 30.88 -14.20
N PRO A 638 -0.99 29.95 -13.80
CA PRO A 638 -2.29 30.19 -13.16
C PRO A 638 -2.38 29.91 -11.65
N PHE A 639 -1.27 29.77 -10.92
CA PHE A 639 -1.32 29.25 -9.55
C PHE A 639 -1.14 30.29 -8.44
N PRO A 640 -1.67 30.09 -7.21
CA PRO A 640 -1.50 31.03 -6.10
C PRO A 640 -0.06 31.06 -5.56
N CYS A 641 0.34 32.23 -5.02
CA CYS A 641 1.64 32.42 -4.39
C CYS A 641 1.67 31.73 -3.01
N PRO A 642 2.82 31.19 -2.57
CA PRO A 642 2.93 30.62 -1.22
C PRO A 642 2.60 31.62 -0.10
N GLY A 643 2.86 32.91 -0.32
CA GLY A 643 2.50 33.98 0.62
C GLY A 643 1.00 34.14 0.87
N ALA A 644 0.13 33.66 -0.03
CA ALA A 644 -1.33 33.69 0.18
C ALA A 644 -1.78 32.77 1.34
N PHE A 645 -0.98 31.75 1.67
CA PHE A 645 -1.28 30.80 2.73
C PHE A 645 -0.63 31.20 4.07
N ALA A 646 0.29 32.16 4.07
CA ALA A 646 1.02 32.53 5.26
C ALA A 646 0.14 33.26 6.30
N VAL A 647 0.53 33.15 7.55
CA VAL A 647 -0.10 33.80 8.69
C VAL A 647 0.84 34.88 9.24
N PRO A 648 0.38 36.14 9.34
CA PRO A 648 1.13 37.19 10.00
C PRO A 648 1.53 36.81 11.44
N CYS A 649 2.81 36.90 11.75
CA CYS A 649 3.35 36.63 13.07
C CYS A 649 4.62 37.45 13.36
N PHE A 650 4.88 37.69 14.63
CA PHE A 650 5.98 38.52 15.12
C PHE A 650 6.70 37.84 16.28
N SER A 651 8.03 37.82 16.23
CA SER A 651 8.85 37.34 17.36
C SER A 651 8.80 38.33 18.53
N LEU A 652 8.65 37.80 19.73
CA LEU A 652 8.58 38.51 21.02
C LEU A 652 9.91 38.40 21.77
N GLY A 653 11.03 38.65 21.09
CA GLY A 653 12.37 38.57 21.68
C GLY A 653 12.59 39.43 22.95
N PRO A 654 13.76 39.34 23.61
CA PRO A 654 14.04 39.95 24.92
C PRO A 654 13.84 41.47 25.00
N GLU A 655 13.79 42.17 23.87
CA GLU A 655 13.49 43.61 23.80
C GLU A 655 12.00 43.85 23.49
N ALA A 656 11.31 44.59 24.37
CA ALA A 656 9.87 44.88 24.37
C ALA A 656 9.28 45.59 23.12
N GLY A 657 10.04 45.69 22.02
CA GLY A 657 9.60 46.26 20.74
C GLY A 657 8.68 45.33 19.94
N GLY A 658 8.89 44.01 20.00
CA GLY A 658 8.11 43.03 19.22
C GLY A 658 6.61 43.05 19.53
N LEU A 659 6.24 43.16 20.81
CA LEU A 659 4.83 43.23 21.23
C LEU A 659 4.14 44.49 20.71
N LYS A 660 4.80 45.66 20.77
CA LYS A 660 4.21 46.92 20.28
C LYS A 660 3.98 46.90 18.76
N VAL A 661 4.94 46.33 18.01
CA VAL A 661 4.81 46.18 16.56
C VAL A 661 3.66 45.22 16.23
N ALA A 662 3.58 44.10 16.93
CA ALA A 662 2.51 43.13 16.76
C ALA A 662 1.13 43.73 17.10
N GLU A 663 0.98 44.41 18.24
CA GLU A 663 -0.26 45.11 18.64
C GLU A 663 -0.63 46.27 17.70
N SER A 664 0.32 46.83 16.95
CA SER A 664 0.03 47.85 15.93
C SER A 664 -0.44 47.28 14.59
N THR A 665 -0.22 45.97 14.36
CA THR A 665 -0.50 45.31 13.08
C THR A 665 -1.62 44.28 13.18
N LEU A 666 -1.75 43.60 14.31
CA LEU A 666 -2.71 42.51 14.55
C LEU A 666 -3.81 42.95 15.51
N SER A 667 -4.98 42.35 15.37
CA SER A 667 -6.13 42.56 16.27
C SER A 667 -6.39 41.31 17.10
N TYR A 668 -6.75 41.50 18.37
CA TYR A 668 -7.13 40.40 19.26
C TYR A 668 -8.42 39.71 18.81
N PRO A 669 -8.59 38.40 19.09
CA PRO A 669 -7.69 37.54 19.86
C PRO A 669 -6.43 37.12 19.09
N LEU A 670 -5.33 36.87 19.82
CA LEU A 670 -4.02 36.47 19.26
C LEU A 670 -3.54 35.16 19.88
N VAL A 671 -2.59 34.50 19.23
CA VAL A 671 -1.96 33.26 19.72
C VAL A 671 -0.53 33.55 20.15
N VAL A 672 -0.20 33.23 21.40
CA VAL A 672 1.18 33.21 21.89
C VAL A 672 1.69 31.77 21.81
N LYS A 673 2.85 31.57 21.17
CA LYS A 673 3.49 30.25 21.07
C LYS A 673 5.02 30.34 21.09
N PRO A 674 5.74 29.28 21.52
CA PRO A 674 7.19 29.18 21.36
C PRO A 674 7.62 29.21 19.88
N GLU A 675 8.81 29.74 19.59
CA GLU A 675 9.39 29.80 18.25
C GLU A 675 9.73 28.40 17.69
N SER A 676 10.15 27.50 18.57
CA SER A 676 10.47 26.10 18.30
C SER A 676 9.80 25.18 19.32
N GLY A 677 9.60 23.91 18.96
CA GLY A 677 8.90 22.91 19.78
C GLY A 677 7.70 22.30 19.07
N ALA A 678 7.06 21.31 19.70
CA ALA A 678 5.99 20.50 19.13
C ALA A 678 4.85 20.24 20.14
N GLY A 679 3.75 19.64 19.69
CA GLY A 679 2.67 19.13 20.55
C GLY A 679 1.83 20.20 21.24
N ALA A 680 1.74 21.40 20.65
CA ALA A 680 1.05 22.55 21.21
C ALA A 680 1.49 23.00 22.63
N VAL A 681 2.64 22.51 23.13
CA VAL A 681 3.19 22.88 24.43
C VAL A 681 3.48 24.37 24.48
N GLY A 682 2.86 25.08 25.44
CA GLY A 682 3.02 26.53 25.61
C GLY A 682 2.23 27.39 24.61
N VAL A 683 1.37 26.81 23.78
CA VAL A 683 0.49 27.56 22.86
C VAL A 683 -0.78 27.98 23.58
N LYS A 684 -1.08 29.29 23.61
CA LYS A 684 -2.28 29.82 24.27
C LYS A 684 -2.94 30.94 23.46
N LEU A 685 -4.26 30.98 23.52
CA LEU A 685 -5.07 32.09 23.00
C LEU A 685 -5.08 33.21 24.04
N VAL A 686 -4.91 34.46 23.59
CA VAL A 686 -5.01 35.66 24.43
C VAL A 686 -6.05 36.61 23.83
N GLN A 687 -6.95 37.11 24.67
CA GLN A 687 -8.08 37.96 24.29
C GLN A 687 -7.75 39.45 24.27
N ASP A 688 -6.72 39.85 25.01
CA ASP A 688 -6.26 41.23 25.09
C ASP A 688 -4.76 41.32 25.46
N GLY A 689 -4.24 42.55 25.44
CA GLY A 689 -2.83 42.79 25.73
C GLY A 689 -2.45 42.56 27.18
N GLU A 690 -3.37 42.67 28.14
CA GLU A 690 -3.07 42.40 29.55
C GLU A 690 -2.87 40.90 29.79
N GLU A 691 -3.73 40.07 29.22
CA GLU A 691 -3.57 38.62 29.20
C GLU A 691 -2.26 38.21 28.51
N CYS A 692 -1.96 38.80 27.35
CA CYS A 692 -0.72 38.57 26.62
C CYS A 692 0.52 38.88 27.46
N ARG A 693 0.59 40.08 28.07
CA ARG A 693 1.71 40.49 28.94
C ARG A 693 1.84 39.60 30.17
N THR A 694 0.72 39.18 30.75
CA THR A 694 0.72 38.28 31.92
C THR A 694 1.27 36.90 31.55
N LEU A 695 0.85 36.37 30.41
CA LEU A 695 1.32 35.08 29.91
C LEU A 695 2.81 35.12 29.55
N ILE A 696 3.27 36.19 28.87
CA ILE A 696 4.71 36.38 28.56
C ILE A 696 5.53 36.44 29.86
N ARG A 697 5.06 37.14 30.90
CA ARG A 697 5.74 37.15 32.21
C ARG A 697 5.77 35.75 32.83
N LYS A 698 4.67 35.00 32.78
CA LYS A 698 4.61 33.62 33.30
C LYS A 698 5.55 32.67 32.54
N MET A 699 5.65 32.82 31.22
CA MET A 699 6.55 32.01 30.37
C MET A 699 8.00 32.53 30.37
N GLY A 700 8.25 33.72 30.93
CA GLY A 700 9.52 34.45 30.89
C GLY A 700 10.06 34.98 32.24
N THR A 701 9.59 34.51 33.40
CA THR A 701 10.14 34.87 34.72
C THR A 701 10.07 33.64 35.65
N GLY A 702 11.12 33.24 36.37
CA GLY A 702 11.80 34.05 37.37
C GLY A 702 12.88 34.99 36.86
N SER A 703 12.58 36.28 36.88
CA SER A 703 13.56 37.30 37.23
C SER A 703 13.18 37.89 38.58
N GLY A 704 14.18 38.12 39.42
CA GLY A 704 14.05 38.47 40.83
C GLY A 704 13.17 39.69 41.10
N ALA A 705 12.58 39.64 42.28
CA ALA A 705 11.68 40.62 42.86
C ALA A 705 12.12 42.09 42.70
N CYS A 706 11.16 42.94 42.37
CA CYS A 706 11.12 44.30 42.88
C CYS A 706 9.82 44.44 43.70
N ASN A 707 9.92 44.10 44.98
CA ASN A 707 9.02 44.61 46.01
C ASN A 707 9.85 45.53 46.90
N THR A 708 9.24 46.64 47.32
CA THR A 708 9.70 47.68 48.26
C THR A 708 10.42 48.88 47.65
N CYS A 709 9.65 49.97 47.45
CA CYS A 709 10.15 51.32 47.62
C CYS A 709 9.15 52.15 48.46
N GLU A 710 9.06 51.79 49.75
CA GLU A 710 8.68 52.74 50.80
C GLU A 710 9.91 52.96 51.71
N GLY A 711 10.45 54.19 51.65
CA GLY A 711 11.18 54.85 52.73
C GLY A 711 12.48 54.24 53.27
N ALA A 712 13.64 54.77 52.85
CA ALA A 712 14.74 55.10 53.76
C ALA A 712 15.80 55.98 53.07
N ASN A 713 15.95 57.20 53.58
CA ASN A 713 17.16 58.01 53.45
C ASN A 713 18.34 57.31 54.14
N SER A 714 19.52 57.26 53.52
CA SER A 714 20.76 57.80 54.11
C SER A 714 21.99 57.54 53.22
N ASN A 715 22.79 58.59 53.05
CA ASN A 715 24.15 58.62 52.53
C ASN A 715 25.04 57.45 52.98
N THR A 716 25.66 56.78 52.00
CA THR A 716 27.11 56.46 51.97
C THR A 716 27.48 56.10 50.52
N GLY A 717 28.46 56.79 49.95
CA GLY A 717 29.06 56.41 48.66
C GLY A 717 30.00 55.21 48.82
N ASP A 718 29.99 54.29 47.85
CA ASP A 718 31.16 53.98 47.00
C ASP A 718 30.91 52.77 46.08
N ILE A 719 31.16 53.01 44.79
CA ILE A 719 32.01 52.22 43.88
C ILE A 719 31.80 50.69 43.83
N LYS A 720 31.25 50.20 42.70
CA LYS A 720 31.77 49.04 41.92
C LYS A 720 30.99 48.83 40.61
N THR A 721 31.33 49.65 39.62
CA THR A 721 31.13 49.34 38.20
C THR A 721 32.38 49.80 37.46
N CYS A 722 33.50 49.16 37.78
CA CYS A 722 34.77 49.34 37.11
C CYS A 722 35.64 48.10 37.35
N GLN A 723 35.44 47.06 36.54
CA GLN A 723 36.34 45.90 36.42
C GLN A 723 35.94 45.13 35.16
N ILE A 724 36.49 45.56 34.01
CA ILE A 724 36.71 44.81 32.75
C ILE A 724 37.54 45.70 31.79
N VAL A 725 37.54 47.02 31.97
CA VAL A 725 38.38 47.97 31.20
C VAL A 725 39.84 48.07 31.73
N GLU A 726 40.11 47.70 32.99
CA GLU A 726 41.48 47.71 33.55
C GLU A 726 42.29 46.42 33.25
N THR A 727 41.63 45.30 32.94
CA THR A 727 42.32 44.03 32.61
C THR A 727 43.03 44.09 31.25
N CYS A 728 42.56 44.95 30.33
CA CYS A 728 43.18 45.17 29.03
C CYS A 728 44.41 46.09 29.09
N LYS A 729 44.54 46.93 30.15
CA LYS A 729 45.75 47.76 30.38
C LYS A 729 46.88 46.99 31.07
N ALA A 730 46.58 45.90 31.79
CA ALA A 730 47.58 45.07 32.46
C ALA A 730 48.38 44.12 31.52
N LYS A 731 47.99 43.99 30.23
CA LYS A 731 48.67 43.11 29.26
C LYS A 731 49.49 43.82 28.19
N GLY A 732 49.67 45.14 28.27
CA GLY A 732 50.72 45.86 27.53
C GLY A 732 50.68 45.73 26.00
N ILE A 733 49.51 45.88 25.36
CA ILE A 733 49.42 45.96 23.89
C ILE A 733 49.01 47.37 23.51
N ALA A 734 50.00 48.17 23.09
CA ALA A 734 49.82 49.54 22.64
C ALA A 734 49.32 49.58 21.20
N TYR A 735 48.32 50.41 20.95
CA TYR A 735 47.88 50.81 19.62
C TYR A 735 48.62 52.10 19.24
N THR A 736 49.43 52.07 18.18
CA THR A 736 49.87 53.27 17.47
C THR A 736 49.91 53.04 15.96
N SER A 737 49.09 53.83 15.28
CA SER A 737 49.31 54.54 14.01
C SER A 737 50.31 54.01 12.98
N GLU A 738 49.75 53.84 11.77
CA GLU A 738 50.29 54.29 10.48
C GLU A 738 51.55 53.64 9.88
N LEU A 739 51.31 53.20 8.64
CA LEU A 739 52.14 53.33 7.43
C LEU A 739 53.29 52.33 7.17
N GLU A 740 53.21 51.82 5.93
CA GLU A 740 54.29 51.53 4.96
C GLU A 740 54.79 50.09 4.74
N GLY A 741 54.32 49.54 3.62
CA GLY A 741 55.11 48.76 2.63
C GLY A 741 55.47 47.32 3.01
N SER A 742 55.59 46.35 2.11
CA SER A 742 55.33 46.23 0.66
C SER A 742 55.49 44.74 0.29
N CYS A 743 55.01 44.36 -0.89
CA CYS A 743 55.26 43.11 -1.64
C CYS A 743 54.38 41.89 -1.29
N LYS A 744 53.19 41.74 -1.90
CA LYS A 744 52.91 41.14 -3.23
C LYS A 744 53.50 39.74 -3.43
N TRP A 745 52.63 38.72 -3.49
CA TRP A 745 52.54 37.79 -4.64
C TRP A 745 51.06 37.51 -4.97
N LYS A 746 50.81 37.33 -6.27
CA LYS A 746 49.55 37.51 -7.00
C LYS A 746 48.50 36.42 -6.75
N ALA A 747 47.25 36.83 -6.57
CA ALA A 747 46.06 35.98 -6.59
C ALA A 747 45.10 36.31 -7.76
N GLU A 748 45.61 36.87 -8.87
CA GLU A 748 44.79 37.26 -10.04
C GLU A 748 44.86 36.29 -11.23
N GLU A 749 45.63 35.20 -11.16
CA GLU A 749 45.67 34.17 -12.23
C GLU A 749 44.76 32.96 -11.98
N ILE A 750 44.26 32.76 -10.76
CA ILE A 750 43.30 31.66 -10.45
C ILE A 750 41.85 32.10 -10.73
N LEU A 751 41.58 33.41 -10.75
CA LEU A 751 40.26 33.98 -11.01
C LEU A 751 39.85 33.98 -12.49
N GLN A 752 40.78 33.81 -13.44
CA GLN A 752 40.44 33.74 -14.87
C GLN A 752 40.16 32.32 -15.41
N GLN A 753 40.44 31.25 -14.65
CA GLN A 753 40.17 29.87 -15.11
C GLN A 753 38.94 29.21 -14.45
N GLY A 754 38.32 29.84 -13.45
CA GLY A 754 37.09 29.32 -12.81
C GLY A 754 35.77 29.83 -13.43
N MET A 755 35.82 30.81 -14.34
CA MET A 755 34.64 31.53 -14.87
C MET A 755 33.96 30.85 -16.08
N SER A 756 33.72 29.54 -16.04
CA SER A 756 32.78 28.91 -16.99
C SER A 756 32.08 27.71 -16.37
N ARG A 757 31.11 28.01 -15.49
CA ARG A 757 29.83 27.31 -15.31
C ARG A 757 29.23 27.79 -13.98
N TYR A 758 28.00 28.30 -14.04
CA TYR A 758 27.16 28.79 -12.93
C TYR A 758 27.36 30.25 -12.49
N SER A 759 26.74 31.13 -13.27
CA SER A 759 25.99 32.28 -12.74
C SER A 759 24.57 31.76 -12.40
N LYS A 760 23.83 32.18 -11.36
CA LYS A 760 23.63 33.51 -10.78
C LYS A 760 22.82 33.40 -9.46
N MET A 761 23.06 34.34 -8.53
CA MET A 761 22.24 34.81 -7.39
C MET A 761 22.55 34.28 -5.98
N GLU A 762 23.48 34.96 -5.31
CA GLU A 762 23.49 35.19 -3.85
C GLU A 762 23.72 36.69 -3.58
N ASN A 763 22.97 37.24 -2.62
CA ASN A 763 23.26 38.49 -1.91
C ASN A 763 23.12 38.14 -0.43
N GLU A 764 24.24 37.88 0.24
CA GLU A 764 24.33 37.72 1.69
C GLU A 764 24.87 39.00 2.33
N ALA A 765 24.28 39.39 3.46
CA ALA A 765 24.86 40.35 4.40
C ALA A 765 25.33 39.57 5.65
N PRO A 766 26.49 39.91 6.25
CA PRO A 766 27.10 39.10 7.29
C PRO A 766 26.47 39.35 8.67
N LEU A 767 26.17 38.25 9.40
CA LEU A 767 25.83 38.27 10.82
C LEU A 767 27.12 38.23 11.65
N ALA A 768 27.29 39.23 12.51
CA ALA A 768 28.42 39.39 13.40
C ALA A 768 28.26 38.61 14.72
N GLU A 769 29.42 38.31 15.30
CA GLU A 769 29.75 37.54 16.51
C GLU A 769 28.86 37.77 17.75
N LEU A 770 28.45 36.69 18.42
CA LEU A 770 27.98 36.68 19.81
C LEU A 770 28.77 35.64 20.61
N GLY A 771 29.38 36.12 21.70
CA GLY A 771 30.36 35.42 22.51
C GLY A 771 29.81 34.42 23.53
N GLU A 772 30.77 33.72 24.12
CA GLU A 772 30.66 32.67 25.14
C GLU A 772 29.90 33.11 26.41
N GLY A 773 29.06 32.21 26.94
CA GLY A 773 28.51 32.32 28.29
C GLY A 773 27.19 31.56 28.47
N GLY A 774 27.27 30.32 28.98
CA GLY A 774 26.09 29.50 29.29
C GLY A 774 25.16 30.15 30.33
N THR A 775 23.91 30.37 29.94
CA THR A 775 22.74 30.57 30.80
C THR A 775 21.53 29.97 30.07
N GLN A 776 20.70 29.20 30.77
CA GLN A 776 19.42 28.70 30.24
C GLN A 776 18.62 29.88 29.67
N SER A 777 18.46 29.92 28.35
CA SER A 777 17.72 30.99 27.69
C SER A 777 16.22 30.77 27.91
N SER A 778 15.54 31.82 28.36
CA SER A 778 14.08 31.90 28.34
C SER A 778 13.56 31.59 26.92
N PRO A 779 12.46 30.84 26.75
CA PRO A 779 11.98 30.44 25.44
C PRO A 779 11.67 31.68 24.59
N ASN A 780 12.21 31.72 23.37
CA ASN A 780 11.81 32.72 22.39
C ASN A 780 10.34 32.49 22.04
N LEU A 781 9.50 33.48 22.34
CA LEU A 781 8.06 33.44 22.07
C LEU A 781 7.74 34.20 20.78
N LEU A 782 6.58 33.92 20.19
CA LEU A 782 6.02 34.67 19.08
C LEU A 782 4.52 34.94 19.30
N LEU A 783 4.03 36.01 18.66
CA LEU A 783 2.63 36.39 18.59
C LEU A 783 2.12 36.22 17.16
N ALA A 784 1.03 35.46 16.97
CA ALA A 784 0.43 35.21 15.67
C ALA A 784 -1.05 35.59 15.64
N GLU A 785 -1.57 35.90 14.45
CA GLU A 785 -3.01 36.06 14.21
C GLU A 785 -3.75 34.76 14.58
N TYR A 786 -4.87 34.88 15.31
CA TYR A 786 -5.75 33.73 15.55
C TYR A 786 -6.56 33.44 14.29
N ILE A 787 -6.29 32.30 13.66
CA ILE A 787 -7.00 31.87 12.46
C ILE A 787 -8.22 31.03 12.83
N THR A 788 -9.41 31.53 12.47
CA THR A 788 -10.67 30.80 12.60
C THR A 788 -10.84 29.74 11.50
N GLY A 789 -11.77 28.82 11.70
CA GLY A 789 -12.11 27.77 10.74
C GLY A 789 -11.73 26.36 11.21
N SER A 790 -12.02 25.38 10.36
CA SER A 790 -11.70 23.97 10.61
C SER A 790 -10.21 23.72 10.46
N GLU A 791 -9.66 22.81 11.25
CA GLU A 791 -8.24 22.45 11.26
C GLU A 791 -8.01 21.12 10.58
N HIS A 792 -6.90 21.02 9.85
CA HIS A 792 -6.58 19.87 9.01
C HIS A 792 -5.09 19.62 8.98
N ASP A 793 -4.71 18.34 9.01
CA ASP A 793 -3.34 17.93 8.74
C ASP A 793 -3.24 17.36 7.34
N VAL A 794 -2.16 17.70 6.66
CA VAL A 794 -1.82 17.17 5.34
C VAL A 794 -0.48 16.45 5.43
N ASP A 795 -0.52 15.13 5.49
CA ASP A 795 0.66 14.27 5.34
C ASP A 795 1.02 14.15 3.86
N LEU A 796 2.08 14.85 3.46
CA LEU A 796 2.59 14.93 2.09
C LEU A 796 3.75 13.97 1.86
N VAL A 797 3.77 13.41 0.65
CA VAL A 797 4.93 12.69 0.12
C VAL A 797 5.43 13.45 -1.11
N LEU A 798 6.63 14.03 -1.00
CA LEU A 798 7.28 14.75 -2.10
C LEU A 798 8.50 13.96 -2.58
N GLY A 799 8.48 13.60 -3.87
CA GLY A 799 9.57 12.88 -4.53
C GLY A 799 10.73 13.80 -4.92
N SER A 800 11.63 13.25 -5.73
CA SER A 800 12.76 13.99 -6.28
C SER A 800 12.24 15.15 -7.14
N ASN A 801 12.88 16.32 -7.02
CA ASN A 801 12.44 17.58 -7.64
C ASN A 801 11.10 18.15 -7.11
N GLY A 802 10.63 17.68 -5.95
CA GLY A 802 9.44 18.20 -5.28
C GLY A 802 8.13 17.72 -5.89
N ARG A 803 8.13 16.72 -6.79
CA ARG A 803 6.91 16.15 -7.36
C ARG A 803 6.00 15.60 -6.25
N LEU A 804 4.71 15.93 -6.29
CA LEU A 804 3.74 15.40 -5.33
C LEU A 804 3.44 13.94 -5.69
N LEU A 805 3.84 13.00 -4.81
CA LEU A 805 3.61 11.57 -5.00
C LEU A 805 2.31 11.12 -4.32
N ALA A 806 2.05 11.60 -3.11
CA ALA A 806 0.81 11.33 -2.37
C ALA A 806 0.52 12.44 -1.35
N ALA A 807 -0.74 12.53 -0.92
CA ALA A 807 -1.19 13.41 0.15
C ALA A 807 -2.39 12.79 0.87
N TYR A 808 -2.41 12.88 2.19
CA TYR A 808 -3.50 12.40 3.04
C TYR A 808 -3.98 13.55 3.91
N VAL A 809 -5.30 13.80 3.91
CA VAL A 809 -5.90 14.92 4.64
C VAL A 809 -6.75 14.36 5.76
N SER A 810 -6.43 14.69 7.01
CA SER A 810 -7.26 14.43 8.20
C SER A 810 -7.96 15.70 8.67
N ASP A 811 -9.17 15.54 9.19
CA ASP A 811 -9.87 16.61 9.91
C ASP A 811 -9.49 16.54 11.39
N ASN A 812 -9.24 17.69 12.02
CA ASN A 812 -9.03 17.80 13.46
C ASN A 812 -10.29 18.37 14.14
N GLY A 813 -10.63 17.82 15.30
CA GLY A 813 -11.70 18.32 16.15
C GLY A 813 -11.33 19.68 16.75
N PRO A 814 -12.32 20.44 17.27
CA PRO A 814 -12.05 21.71 17.92
C PRO A 814 -11.14 21.51 19.15
N THR A 815 -10.18 22.41 19.32
CA THR A 815 -9.32 22.47 20.51
C THR A 815 -10.09 23.02 21.72
N LEU A 816 -9.65 22.65 22.92
CA LEU A 816 -10.21 23.17 24.17
C LEU A 816 -9.46 24.44 24.61
N LEU A 817 -10.02 25.59 24.24
CA LEU A 817 -9.46 26.91 24.55
C LEU A 817 -9.35 27.15 26.08
N PRO A 818 -8.33 27.91 26.54
CA PRO A 818 -7.34 28.65 25.75
C PRO A 818 -6.17 27.80 25.23
N GLY A 819 -6.16 26.49 25.48
CA GLY A 819 -5.17 25.55 24.93
C GLY A 819 -5.45 25.16 23.48
N PHE A 820 -4.44 24.58 22.84
CA PHE A 820 -4.50 24.10 21.45
C PHE A 820 -4.14 22.61 21.33
N THR A 821 -4.18 21.86 22.42
CA THR A 821 -3.94 20.41 22.39
C THR A 821 -4.99 19.73 21.52
N GLU A 822 -4.53 18.79 20.69
CA GLU A 822 -5.39 17.96 19.86
C GLU A 822 -6.42 17.20 20.70
N THR A 823 -7.67 17.19 20.24
CA THR A 823 -8.78 16.57 20.95
C THR A 823 -9.29 15.33 20.22
N ALA A 824 -9.55 15.46 18.93
CA ALA A 824 -10.14 14.42 18.11
C ALA A 824 -9.65 14.53 16.67
N ALA A 825 -9.73 13.45 15.93
CA ALA A 825 -9.37 13.43 14.52
C ALA A 825 -10.28 12.49 13.72
N ALA A 826 -10.42 12.79 12.44
CA ALA A 826 -11.06 11.91 11.47
C ALA A 826 -10.20 11.75 10.21
N LEU A 827 -10.08 10.52 9.71
CA LEU A 827 -9.41 10.20 8.46
C LEU A 827 -10.25 9.18 7.68
N PRO A 828 -10.56 9.42 6.40
CA PRO A 828 -10.23 10.58 5.55
C PRO A 828 -10.99 11.86 5.97
N SER A 829 -10.52 13.01 5.50
CA SER A 829 -11.24 14.29 5.62
C SER A 829 -12.61 14.26 4.93
N ARG A 830 -13.62 14.86 5.59
CA ARG A 830 -15.00 15.04 5.10
C ARG A 830 -15.14 16.14 4.05
N LEU A 831 -14.10 16.93 3.84
CA LEU A 831 -14.13 18.05 2.90
C LEU A 831 -14.39 17.57 1.47
N GLY A 832 -15.03 18.43 0.68
CA GLY A 832 -15.26 18.17 -0.74
C GLY A 832 -13.94 18.07 -1.53
N PRO A 833 -13.93 17.43 -2.72
CA PRO A 833 -12.71 17.26 -3.51
C PRO A 833 -11.97 18.57 -3.81
N GLU A 834 -12.68 19.67 -3.99
CA GLU A 834 -12.10 21.00 -4.23
C GLU A 834 -11.31 21.52 -3.02
N GLN A 835 -11.93 21.49 -1.83
CA GLN A 835 -11.29 21.96 -0.58
C GLN A 835 -10.09 21.09 -0.20
N ARG A 836 -10.21 19.76 -0.37
CA ARG A 836 -9.08 18.84 -0.19
C ARG A 836 -7.94 19.17 -1.16
N CYS A 837 -8.25 19.45 -2.42
CA CYS A 837 -7.25 19.88 -3.40
C CYS A 837 -6.59 21.21 -3.00
N GLN A 838 -7.36 22.18 -2.50
CA GLN A 838 -6.81 23.46 -2.02
C GLN A 838 -5.81 23.25 -0.87
N LEU A 839 -6.15 22.43 0.13
CA LEU A 839 -5.25 22.09 1.25
C LEU A 839 -3.97 21.40 0.75
N VAL A 840 -4.11 20.38 -0.10
CA VAL A 840 -2.96 19.65 -0.67
C VAL A 840 -2.06 20.57 -1.50
N GLN A 841 -2.64 21.46 -2.32
CA GLN A 841 -1.87 22.42 -3.11
C GLN A 841 -1.19 23.47 -2.24
N ALA A 842 -1.85 23.97 -1.20
CA ALA A 842 -1.26 24.91 -0.25
C ALA A 842 -0.05 24.27 0.45
N ALA A 843 -0.24 23.10 1.05
CA ALA A 843 0.82 22.34 1.72
C ALA A 843 2.01 22.07 0.77
N ALA A 844 1.75 21.51 -0.42
CA ALA A 844 2.81 21.15 -1.36
C ALA A 844 3.58 22.37 -1.88
N ARG A 845 2.89 23.52 -2.04
CA ARG A 845 3.52 24.78 -2.46
C ARG A 845 4.39 25.37 -1.36
N CYS A 846 3.92 25.40 -0.12
CA CYS A 846 4.69 25.87 1.01
C CYS A 846 5.96 25.02 1.16
N CYS A 847 5.87 23.68 1.15
CA CYS A 847 7.04 22.81 1.21
C CYS A 847 8.03 23.06 0.07
N ARG A 848 7.56 23.10 -1.19
CA ARG A 848 8.44 23.40 -2.35
C ARG A 848 9.10 24.76 -2.27
N ALA A 849 8.36 25.77 -1.83
CA ALA A 849 8.84 27.14 -1.70
C ALA A 849 9.97 27.28 -0.67
N LEU A 850 9.97 26.42 0.35
CA LEU A 850 11.03 26.33 1.35
C LEU A 850 12.17 25.39 0.93
N GLY A 851 12.00 24.59 -0.13
CA GLY A 851 12.98 23.59 -0.57
C GLY A 851 12.85 22.24 0.15
N LEU A 852 11.72 21.97 0.79
CA LEU A 852 11.47 20.71 1.52
C LEU A 852 11.10 19.57 0.56
N PHE A 853 12.11 18.92 -0.01
CA PHE A 853 12.01 17.65 -0.75
C PHE A 853 13.41 17.06 -1.01
N PRO A 854 13.54 15.75 -1.28
CA PRO A 854 12.52 14.71 -1.14
C PRO A 854 12.20 14.42 0.33
N GLY A 855 11.01 13.88 0.62
CA GLY A 855 10.65 13.46 1.99
C GLY A 855 9.16 13.32 2.25
N VAL A 856 8.85 12.96 3.50
CA VAL A 856 7.48 12.96 4.06
C VAL A 856 7.37 14.14 5.01
N PHE A 857 6.30 14.93 4.88
CA PHE A 857 6.09 16.18 5.61
C PHE A 857 4.67 16.20 6.16
N ASN A 858 4.50 16.51 7.43
CA ASN A 858 3.21 16.78 8.02
C ASN A 858 3.00 18.30 8.09
N VAL A 859 1.89 18.77 7.53
CA VAL A 859 1.60 20.20 7.37
C VAL A 859 0.25 20.51 7.99
N GLU A 860 0.24 21.41 8.97
CA GLU A 860 -0.95 21.79 9.75
C GLU A 860 -1.55 23.07 9.16
N LEU A 861 -2.86 23.04 8.85
CA LEU A 861 -3.57 24.10 8.14
C LEU A 861 -4.93 24.39 8.79
N LYS A 862 -5.31 25.67 8.83
CA LYS A 862 -6.73 26.07 8.99
C LYS A 862 -7.36 26.30 7.63
N LEU A 863 -8.61 25.91 7.46
CA LEU A 863 -9.44 26.25 6.31
C LEU A 863 -10.58 27.17 6.75
N ASN A 864 -10.64 28.37 6.15
CA ASN A 864 -11.73 29.34 6.34
C ASN A 864 -12.31 29.79 4.99
N ASP A 865 -13.23 30.76 5.02
CA ASP A 865 -13.91 31.27 3.81
C ASP A 865 -12.96 31.89 2.77
N CYS A 866 -11.75 32.29 3.18
CA CYS A 866 -10.71 32.81 2.29
C CYS A 866 -9.75 31.73 1.77
N GLY A 867 -9.91 30.48 2.21
CA GLY A 867 -9.06 29.35 1.83
C GLY A 867 -8.09 28.91 2.92
N PRO A 868 -7.10 28.07 2.57
CA PRO A 868 -6.18 27.47 3.53
C PRO A 868 -5.13 28.45 4.07
N ARG A 869 -4.82 28.36 5.38
CA ARG A 869 -3.82 29.16 6.09
C ARG A 869 -2.88 28.23 6.87
N LEU A 870 -1.58 28.37 6.63
CA LEU A 870 -0.52 27.54 7.19
C LEU A 870 -0.29 27.86 8.66
N LEU A 871 -0.39 26.84 9.52
CA LEU A 871 -0.03 26.95 10.93
C LEU A 871 1.44 26.57 11.17
N GLU A 872 1.83 25.39 10.67
CA GLU A 872 3.13 24.75 10.92
C GLU A 872 3.50 23.74 9.82
N ILE A 873 4.80 23.55 9.60
CA ILE A 873 5.35 22.46 8.76
C ILE A 873 6.31 21.64 9.60
N ASN A 874 5.98 20.38 9.82
CA ASN A 874 6.84 19.41 10.47
C ASN A 874 7.67 18.68 9.40
N PRO A 875 9.01 18.81 9.35
CA PRO A 875 9.88 18.21 8.32
C PRO A 875 10.12 16.71 8.52
N ARG A 876 9.04 15.98 8.82
CA ARG A 876 8.98 14.55 9.09
C ARG A 876 7.57 14.04 8.85
N MET A 877 7.43 12.73 8.83
CA MET A 877 6.14 12.05 8.88
C MET A 877 5.31 12.44 10.12
N GLY A 878 3.99 12.50 9.95
CA GLY A 878 3.01 12.71 11.01
C GLY A 878 3.20 11.77 12.20
N GLY A 879 2.89 12.30 13.38
CA GLY A 879 3.07 11.60 14.64
C GLY A 879 2.01 10.54 14.92
N PHE A 880 2.31 9.73 15.93
CA PHE A 880 1.34 8.96 16.69
C PHE A 880 0.45 7.99 15.86
N TYR A 881 -0.88 8.18 15.80
CA TYR A 881 -1.83 7.24 15.17
C TYR A 881 -2.06 7.49 13.68
N LEU A 882 -1.80 8.71 13.16
CA LEU A 882 -2.17 9.09 11.79
C LEU A 882 -1.54 8.19 10.74
N ARG A 883 -0.29 7.78 10.96
CA ARG A 883 0.42 6.78 10.17
C ARG A 883 -0.32 5.43 10.03
N ASP A 884 -0.90 4.93 11.12
CA ASP A 884 -1.54 3.62 11.19
C ASP A 884 -2.91 3.73 10.52
N TRP A 885 -3.55 4.88 10.70
CA TRP A 885 -4.78 5.22 10.00
C TRP A 885 -4.54 5.37 8.50
N ILE A 886 -3.45 6.02 8.07
CA ILE A 886 -3.10 6.15 6.64
C ILE A 886 -2.84 4.77 6.04
N GLN A 887 -2.10 3.90 6.75
CA GLN A 887 -1.89 2.52 6.32
C GLN A 887 -3.20 1.72 6.29
N ARG A 888 -4.09 1.91 7.27
CA ARG A 888 -5.39 1.22 7.34
C ARG A 888 -6.37 1.68 6.28
N VAL A 889 -6.45 2.98 6.02
CA VAL A 889 -7.44 3.63 5.14
C VAL A 889 -6.98 3.57 3.69
N TYR A 890 -5.73 3.95 3.41
CA TYR A 890 -5.18 4.10 2.06
C TYR A 890 -4.16 3.02 1.68
N GLY A 891 -3.72 2.20 2.63
CA GLY A 891 -2.76 1.15 2.36
C GLY A 891 -1.29 1.60 2.29
N THR A 892 -1.03 2.89 2.45
CA THR A 892 0.32 3.43 2.34
C THR A 892 1.10 3.25 3.65
N ASP A 893 2.23 2.56 3.58
CA ASP A 893 3.19 2.49 4.67
C ASP A 893 4.15 3.69 4.61
N LEU A 894 3.90 4.70 5.45
CA LEU A 894 4.73 5.91 5.48
C LEU A 894 6.14 5.68 6.06
N VAL A 895 6.39 4.61 6.83
CA VAL A 895 7.77 4.26 7.26
C VAL A 895 8.57 3.86 6.05
N MET A 896 8.02 2.93 5.26
CA MET A 896 8.65 2.44 4.04
C MET A 896 8.93 3.58 3.07
N VAL A 897 7.94 4.46 2.86
CA VAL A 897 8.06 5.64 1.99
C VAL A 897 9.18 6.57 2.43
N ALA A 898 9.25 6.89 3.73
CA ALA A 898 10.27 7.80 4.24
C ALA A 898 11.67 7.20 4.12
N LEU A 899 11.84 5.91 4.44
CA LEU A 899 13.11 5.20 4.28
C LEU A 899 13.52 5.14 2.80
N ALA A 900 12.59 4.81 1.90
CA ALA A 900 12.84 4.79 0.47
C ALA A 900 13.31 6.14 -0.08
N LEU A 901 12.61 7.21 0.25
CA LEU A 901 12.98 8.56 -0.19
C LEU A 901 14.34 8.99 0.36
N SER A 902 14.69 8.60 1.60
CA SER A 902 16.03 8.84 2.16
C SER A 902 17.12 8.10 1.39
N CYS A 903 16.78 7.00 0.71
CA CYS A 903 17.66 6.26 -0.18
C CYS A 903 17.64 6.76 -1.64
N GLY A 904 16.91 7.83 -1.93
CA GLY A 904 16.75 8.35 -3.30
C GLY A 904 15.82 7.50 -4.17
N LEU A 905 15.01 6.65 -3.54
CA LEU A 905 14.08 5.75 -4.20
C LEU A 905 12.68 6.35 -4.16
N GLU A 906 12.09 6.59 -5.33
CA GLU A 906 10.69 7.01 -5.40
C GLU A 906 9.78 5.80 -5.23
N PRO A 907 9.00 5.71 -4.15
CA PRO A 907 8.10 4.60 -3.95
C PRO A 907 6.95 4.67 -4.95
N ALA A 908 6.59 3.51 -5.48
CA ALA A 908 5.36 3.37 -6.24
C ALA A 908 4.17 3.34 -5.28
N LEU A 909 3.44 4.45 -5.21
CA LEU A 909 2.28 4.63 -4.34
C LEU A 909 0.98 4.52 -5.14
N PRO A 910 -0.07 3.91 -4.57
CA PRO A 910 -1.41 4.00 -5.16
C PRO A 910 -1.76 5.45 -5.45
N ALA A 911 -2.35 5.74 -6.61
CA ALA A 911 -2.75 7.11 -6.93
C ALA A 911 -3.67 7.68 -5.85
N SER A 912 -3.51 8.98 -5.57
CA SER A 912 -4.37 9.75 -4.68
C SER A 912 -5.84 9.60 -5.10
N GLY A 913 -6.64 8.91 -4.27
CA GLY A 913 -8.03 8.55 -4.58
C GLY A 913 -8.28 7.06 -4.86
N ALA A 914 -7.26 6.20 -4.76
CA ALA A 914 -7.45 4.76 -4.64
C ALA A 914 -8.12 4.46 -3.28
N ARG A 915 -9.45 4.47 -3.30
CA ARG A 915 -10.42 3.91 -2.33
C ARG A 915 -10.03 4.04 -0.86
N GLU A 916 -10.68 4.99 -0.18
CA GLU A 916 -10.77 5.04 1.27
C GLU A 916 -11.46 3.75 1.76
N SER A 917 -10.66 2.76 2.16
CA SER A 917 -11.16 1.42 2.51
C SER A 917 -11.98 1.41 3.81
N ALA A 918 -11.84 2.46 4.61
CA ALA A 918 -12.52 2.70 5.86
C ALA A 918 -12.51 4.19 6.22
N VAL A 919 -13.31 4.57 7.21
CA VAL A 919 -13.25 5.86 7.89
C VAL A 919 -12.95 5.61 9.36
N LEU A 920 -11.99 6.33 9.92
CA LEU A 920 -11.62 6.33 11.32
C LEU A 920 -11.97 7.66 11.94
N VAL A 921 -12.61 7.61 13.11
CA VAL A 921 -12.87 8.78 13.96
C VAL A 921 -12.39 8.43 15.37
N GLY A 922 -11.59 9.29 15.98
CA GLY A 922 -11.00 9.02 17.29
C GLY A 922 -10.83 10.25 18.16
N VAL A 923 -10.62 10.01 19.44
CA VAL A 923 -10.35 11.03 20.47
C VAL A 923 -9.04 10.73 21.19
N MET A 924 -8.40 11.80 21.65
CA MET A 924 -7.22 11.74 22.50
C MET A 924 -7.65 11.40 23.93
N CYS A 925 -6.97 10.44 24.54
CA CYS A 925 -7.09 10.15 25.97
C CYS A 925 -5.97 10.92 26.67
N THR A 926 -6.29 11.93 27.46
CA THR A 926 -5.36 12.68 28.32
C THR A 926 -5.25 12.06 29.71
N GLY A 927 -4.08 12.20 30.35
CA GLY A 927 -3.86 11.67 31.71
C GLY A 927 -4.82 12.27 32.75
N GLU A 928 -4.93 13.60 32.80
CA GLU A 928 -5.76 14.33 33.77
C GLU A 928 -7.25 14.11 33.55
N SER A 929 -7.76 14.37 32.34
CA SER A 929 -9.21 14.30 32.07
C SER A 929 -9.77 12.88 32.05
N HIS A 930 -8.92 11.87 31.95
CA HIS A 930 -9.33 10.45 31.87
C HIS A 930 -8.69 9.58 32.95
N GLU A 931 -8.08 10.14 34.00
CA GLU A 931 -7.33 9.40 35.03
C GLU A 931 -8.17 8.28 35.67
N GLU A 932 -9.40 8.61 36.07
CA GLU A 932 -10.34 7.67 36.71
C GLU A 932 -10.69 6.52 35.76
N ALA A 933 -11.01 6.84 34.51
CA ALA A 933 -11.33 5.85 33.49
C ALA A 933 -10.13 4.95 33.20
N LEU A 934 -8.94 5.52 33.00
CA LEU A 934 -7.69 4.79 32.73
C LEU A 934 -7.27 3.89 33.89
N ARG A 935 -7.68 4.19 35.13
CA ARG A 935 -7.46 3.32 36.30
C ARG A 935 -8.56 2.27 36.50
N SER A 936 -9.72 2.39 35.86
CA SER A 936 -10.89 1.55 36.13
C SER A 936 -11.46 0.87 34.87
N THR A 937 -12.32 1.56 34.12
CA THR A 937 -13.11 1.05 32.99
C THR A 937 -12.33 0.99 31.68
N ALA A 938 -11.42 1.94 31.46
CA ALA A 938 -10.57 2.10 30.29
C ALA A 938 -9.10 1.71 30.58
N ARG A 939 -8.88 0.69 31.43
CA ARG A 939 -7.52 0.22 31.74
C ARG A 939 -6.74 -0.14 30.48
N PRO A 940 -5.42 0.11 30.42
CA PRO A 940 -4.63 -0.11 29.21
C PRO A 940 -4.73 -1.55 28.69
N GLU A 941 -4.80 -2.54 29.57
CA GLU A 941 -4.99 -3.95 29.21
C GLU A 941 -6.36 -4.15 28.54
N ARG A 942 -7.40 -3.49 29.07
CA ARG A 942 -8.75 -3.57 28.51
C ARG A 942 -8.84 -2.88 27.14
N LEU A 943 -8.21 -1.73 26.98
CA LEU A 943 -8.14 -1.05 25.68
C LEU A 943 -7.41 -1.92 24.64
N ALA A 944 -6.30 -2.55 25.04
CA ALA A 944 -5.59 -3.50 24.19
C ALA A 944 -6.43 -4.75 23.84
N GLU A 945 -7.22 -5.29 24.78
CA GLU A 945 -8.16 -6.38 24.50
C GLU A 945 -9.23 -5.99 23.48
N LEU A 946 -9.80 -4.78 23.60
CA LEU A 946 -10.83 -4.27 22.70
C LEU A 946 -10.26 -3.99 21.30
N ASP A 947 -9.03 -3.47 21.22
CA ASP A 947 -8.28 -3.29 19.98
C ASP A 947 -8.01 -4.64 19.30
N HIS A 948 -7.53 -5.63 20.07
CA HIS A 948 -7.30 -6.98 19.56
C HIS A 948 -8.58 -7.68 19.09
N ALA A 949 -9.71 -7.38 19.72
CA ALA A 949 -11.04 -7.84 19.30
C ALA A 949 -11.59 -7.06 18.07
N GLY A 950 -10.91 -6.01 17.62
CA GLY A 950 -11.33 -5.17 16.50
C GLY A 950 -12.55 -4.29 16.78
N LEU A 951 -12.86 -4.04 18.06
CA LEU A 951 -13.97 -3.18 18.48
C LEU A 951 -13.59 -1.70 18.48
N ILE A 952 -12.31 -1.43 18.75
CA ILE A 952 -11.71 -0.09 18.70
C ILE A 952 -10.37 -0.17 17.96
N ARG A 953 -9.77 0.98 17.70
CA ARG A 953 -8.34 1.14 17.47
C ARG A 953 -7.75 1.85 18.67
N PHE A 954 -6.72 1.26 19.28
CA PHE A 954 -6.03 1.88 20.40
C PHE A 954 -4.55 2.10 20.09
N ASN A 955 -4.15 3.37 20.07
CA ASN A 955 -2.77 3.78 19.92
C ASN A 955 -2.30 4.35 21.27
N ARG A 956 -1.23 3.79 21.84
CA ARG A 956 -0.72 4.19 23.16
C ARG A 956 0.53 5.08 23.04
N LEU A 957 0.59 6.15 23.84
CA LEU A 957 1.81 6.94 24.06
C LEU A 957 2.55 6.45 25.31
N GLU A 958 3.82 6.83 25.40
CA GLU A 958 4.64 6.50 26.57
C GLU A 958 4.19 7.27 27.82
N GLY A 959 4.48 6.69 28.98
CA GLY A 959 4.13 7.28 30.27
C GLY A 959 3.12 6.44 31.06
N GLY A 960 3.05 6.72 32.35
CA GLY A 960 1.92 6.31 33.19
C GLY A 960 0.77 7.30 32.99
N PRO A 961 -0.46 6.93 33.36
CA PRO A 961 -1.61 7.86 33.31
C PRO A 961 -1.40 9.14 34.14
N GLU A 962 -0.37 9.18 34.99
CA GLU A 962 -0.06 10.24 35.96
C GLU A 962 1.06 11.20 35.54
N ARG A 963 1.75 10.98 34.42
CA ARG A 963 2.91 11.81 34.02
C ARG A 963 2.56 12.75 32.86
N GLY A 964 2.51 14.05 33.14
CA GLY A 964 2.63 15.13 32.15
C GLY A 964 2.18 16.48 32.72
N PRO A 965 2.94 17.58 32.57
CA PRO A 965 2.39 18.93 32.77
C PRO A 965 1.31 19.23 31.72
N ASP A 966 0.30 20.04 32.08
CA ASP A 966 -0.89 20.45 31.32
C ASP A 966 -1.13 19.75 29.96
N GLN A 967 -2.08 18.80 29.92
CA GLN A 967 -2.73 18.26 28.71
C GLN A 967 -1.97 17.25 27.82
N GLU A 968 -0.83 16.66 28.23
CA GLU A 968 -0.20 15.60 27.41
C GLU A 968 -1.11 14.36 27.25
N PRO A 969 -1.29 13.85 26.01
CA PRO A 969 -2.10 12.67 25.76
C PRO A 969 -1.39 11.38 26.21
N TYR A 970 -2.15 10.51 26.86
CA TYR A 970 -1.80 9.12 27.16
C TYR A 970 -1.95 8.20 25.94
N GLY A 971 -2.93 8.47 25.08
CA GLY A 971 -3.28 7.59 23.98
C GLY A 971 -4.33 8.16 23.05
N ASN A 972 -4.75 7.38 22.06
CA ASN A 972 -5.85 7.66 21.15
C ASN A 972 -6.75 6.43 21.06
N VAL A 973 -8.06 6.66 21.15
CA VAL A 973 -9.09 5.64 20.95
C VAL A 973 -9.92 6.04 19.75
N ALA A 974 -10.03 5.15 18.78
CA ALA A 974 -10.80 5.38 17.56
C ALA A 974 -11.73 4.23 17.21
N CYS A 975 -12.73 4.52 16.38
CA CYS A 975 -13.65 3.55 15.82
C CYS A 975 -13.65 3.63 14.30
N GLU A 976 -13.84 2.47 13.67
CA GLU A 976 -13.90 2.33 12.22
C GLU A 976 -15.36 2.28 11.73
N GLY A 977 -15.64 2.87 10.57
CA GLY A 977 -16.95 2.87 9.92
C GLY A 977 -16.86 3.07 8.41
N LYS A 978 -17.99 2.98 7.70
CA LYS A 978 -18.05 3.28 6.25
C LYS A 978 -18.20 4.77 5.95
N ARG A 979 -18.62 5.54 6.96
CA ARG A 979 -18.81 7.00 6.93
C ARG A 979 -18.38 7.58 8.28
N GLN A 980 -17.97 8.84 8.31
CA GLN A 980 -17.58 9.51 9.56
C GLN A 980 -18.69 9.43 10.62
N ARG A 981 -19.94 9.67 10.22
CA ARG A 981 -21.11 9.51 11.11
C ARG A 981 -21.17 8.17 11.84
N GLU A 982 -21.00 7.07 11.10
CA GLU A 982 -21.09 5.71 11.65
C GLU A 982 -19.92 5.43 12.61
N ALA A 983 -18.71 5.84 12.22
CA ALA A 983 -17.53 5.73 13.06
C ALA A 983 -17.68 6.57 14.35
N ARG A 984 -18.21 7.79 14.24
CA ARG A 984 -18.51 8.68 15.37
C ARG A 984 -19.56 8.08 16.30
N GLU A 985 -20.69 7.60 15.78
CA GLU A 985 -21.75 6.98 16.59
C GLU A 985 -21.22 5.77 17.39
N ARG A 986 -20.36 4.94 16.77
CA ARG A 986 -19.65 3.87 17.47
C ARG A 986 -18.71 4.39 18.54
N LEU A 987 -17.90 5.40 18.22
CA LEU A 987 -16.97 6.02 19.16
C LEU A 987 -17.70 6.57 20.38
N LEU A 988 -18.82 7.27 20.20
CA LEU A 988 -19.64 7.78 21.30
C LEU A 988 -20.14 6.65 22.21
N GLY A 989 -20.61 5.55 21.63
CA GLY A 989 -21.05 4.38 22.39
C GLY A 989 -19.91 3.74 23.20
N VAL A 990 -18.73 3.60 22.59
CA VAL A 990 -17.52 3.07 23.23
C VAL A 990 -17.06 4.00 24.35
N CYS A 991 -16.90 5.29 24.09
CA CYS A 991 -16.44 6.26 25.07
C CYS A 991 -17.40 6.39 26.25
N ALA A 992 -18.72 6.30 26.02
CA ALA A 992 -19.71 6.25 27.09
C ALA A 992 -19.56 4.98 27.95
N ALA A 993 -19.37 3.81 27.32
CA ALA A 993 -19.17 2.55 28.05
C ALA A 993 -17.85 2.50 28.83
N LEU A 994 -16.82 3.18 28.33
CA LEU A 994 -15.49 3.25 28.94
C LEU A 994 -15.34 4.40 29.94
N GLY A 995 -16.35 5.27 30.10
CA GLY A 995 -16.27 6.43 30.99
C GLY A 995 -15.28 7.50 30.54
N LEU A 996 -14.99 7.58 29.23
CA LEU A 996 -14.06 8.57 28.68
C LEU A 996 -14.70 9.95 28.46
N ASN A 997 -16.03 10.03 28.46
CA ASN A 997 -16.74 11.29 28.29
C ASN A 997 -16.97 11.98 29.63
N SER A 998 -16.57 13.25 29.76
CA SER A 998 -16.76 14.07 30.96
C SER A 998 -17.26 15.48 30.62
N GLU A 999 -17.64 16.28 31.63
CA GLU A 999 -18.03 17.68 31.41
C GLU A 999 -16.85 18.54 30.93
N GLU A 1000 -15.63 18.24 31.40
CA GLU A 1000 -14.40 18.96 31.04
C GLU A 1000 -13.80 18.47 29.71
N TYR A 1001 -14.17 17.27 29.26
CA TYR A 1001 -13.77 16.69 27.98
C TYR A 1001 -15.00 16.14 27.23
N PRO A 1002 -15.87 17.02 26.69
CA PRO A 1002 -17.15 16.63 26.10
C PRO A 1002 -16.94 16.02 24.71
N ILE A 1003 -16.90 14.68 24.64
CA ILE A 1003 -16.62 13.91 23.43
C ILE A 1003 -17.64 14.20 22.31
N ASP A 1004 -18.92 14.38 22.65
CA ASP A 1004 -19.95 14.70 21.67
C ASP A 1004 -19.69 16.04 20.95
N TYR A 1005 -19.18 17.04 21.69
CA TYR A 1005 -18.81 18.36 21.16
C TYR A 1005 -17.53 18.30 20.32
N ILE A 1006 -16.44 17.71 20.84
CA ILE A 1006 -15.15 17.66 20.12
C ILE A 1006 -15.19 16.75 18.89
N THR A 1007 -16.16 15.84 18.81
CA THR A 1007 -16.41 15.05 17.59
C THR A 1007 -17.58 15.59 16.78
N GLY A 1008 -18.19 16.71 17.19
CA GLY A 1008 -19.45 17.22 16.64
C GLY A 1008 -19.41 17.52 15.15
N GLU A 1009 -18.22 17.80 14.60
CA GLU A 1009 -18.02 18.05 13.18
C GLU A 1009 -17.97 16.79 12.31
N PHE A 1010 -17.82 15.60 12.90
CA PHE A 1010 -17.65 14.33 12.18
C PHE A 1010 -18.99 13.63 11.90
N GLN A 1011 -19.94 14.33 11.27
CA GLN A 1011 -21.32 13.87 11.04
C GLN A 1011 -21.65 13.45 9.60
#